data_AF-A0AAV0XFR0-F1
#
_entry.id   AF-A0AAV0XFR0-F1
#
_cell.length_a   1.000
_cell.length_b   1.000
_cell.length_c   1.000
_cell.angle_alpha   90.00
_cell.angle_beta   90.00
_cell.angle_gamma   90.00
#
_symmetry.space_group_name_H-M   'P 1'
#
loop_
_entity.id
_entity.type
_entity.pdbx_description
1 polymer ?
#
loop_
_entity_poly.entity_id
_entity_poly.type
_entity_poly.pdbx_seq_one_letter_code
_entity_poly.pdbx_strand_id
1 'polypeptide(L)'
;MLKNVVDDEIKEPIKVAKFHRIASVIENPFLYCNTEYRLVNWLIKNELLFKINQFTINNEICPVQYNGESVYNEKITKGVLLPLQFQFKKFFENGDNFKEQYTRLNYYKNNQCTSIEHFVQGSLWQQKVSIFSNEKIIFPFFLYMDEFEINNPLGSHATFQSISALYYSFPLSENNSKLSTIFLAALVKHIDIKSFGNDKCLQSLVNEINILENEGIDIKTQDGDFHVHFVLGIVLGDNLGLNSLLEFSKSFSANFFCRFCKASKASTITMLEEDSSLLRNAHNYSDDVASMNFAETGVYQESLLNQVTGFHVTQNFCIDIMHDLFEGVCHYDLCNIIKYYIVTAKLFSLETLNNRKMNFNYGPIEIGNISPPIKMIHLEKKHLKMSAREVMTFVHFFPLMVGDLIPENDEVWNLFLLLIQIIDILLSYTFTDSAISHLKQLISHHNSMYITLFNDTLKPKHHFMIHYPTIITNSGPPRHYWCFRYEGKHKELKMYARSTTSRKNITLTLAKKMQLKFAHSLMVLPDKKIIVNDKHKIQSNYTENINNKLNLTVLQYACYTELMLNGIVYKKDYFLTKNCDKICLFKICEIVLINKPDSNVYVMANEIKLNHFNSHFESFSVDYNEEVVNRNCISNVDEFSGPPINISKISSGQKMIRLKEFY
;
A
#
# COMPACT_ATOMS: atom_id res chain seq x y z
N MET A 1 11.53 41.19 34.48
CA MET A 1 11.57 40.65 35.86
C MET A 1 12.59 39.53 35.97
N LEU A 2 12.46 38.42 35.21
CA LEU A 2 13.42 37.30 35.21
C LEU A 2 14.87 37.68 34.85
N LYS A 3 15.09 38.51 33.82
CA LYS A 3 16.43 38.99 33.44
C LYS A 3 17.09 39.80 34.56
N ASN A 4 16.36 40.78 35.11
CA ASN A 4 16.85 41.63 36.20
C ASN A 4 17.24 40.84 37.46
N VAL A 5 16.47 39.81 37.84
CA VAL A 5 16.82 38.95 38.99
C VAL A 5 18.12 38.16 38.73
N VAL A 6 18.34 37.72 37.49
CA VAL A 6 19.56 36.97 37.14
C VAL A 6 20.79 37.87 37.01
N ASP A 7 20.62 39.09 36.51
CA ASP A 7 21.69 40.09 36.49
C ASP A 7 22.17 40.46 37.91
N ASP A 8 21.27 40.41 38.91
CA ASP A 8 21.59 40.66 40.32
C ASP A 8 22.21 39.44 41.03
N GLU A 9 21.78 38.21 40.72
CA GLU A 9 22.22 36.98 41.43
C GLU A 9 23.39 36.21 40.78
N ILE A 10 23.54 36.26 39.45
CA ILE A 10 24.57 35.50 38.73
C ILE A 10 25.63 36.47 38.21
N LYS A 11 26.84 36.43 38.78
CA LYS A 11 27.95 37.31 38.35
C LYS A 11 28.84 36.73 37.26
N GLU A 12 28.66 35.45 36.92
CA GLU A 12 29.48 34.77 35.92
C GLU A 12 28.95 35.06 34.49
N PRO A 13 29.70 35.79 33.64
CA PRO A 13 29.18 36.35 32.39
C PRO A 13 28.61 35.31 31.42
N ILE A 14 29.23 34.13 31.37
CA ILE A 14 28.81 33.03 30.48
C ILE A 14 27.46 32.46 30.93
N LYS A 15 27.21 32.37 32.25
CA LYS A 15 25.94 31.86 32.80
C LYS A 15 24.82 32.88 32.62
N VAL A 16 25.09 34.17 32.85
CA VAL A 16 24.15 35.26 32.56
C VAL A 16 23.76 35.26 31.09
N ALA A 17 24.74 35.19 30.17
CA ALA A 17 24.49 35.15 28.73
C ALA A 17 23.64 33.92 28.32
N LYS A 18 23.91 32.73 28.88
CA LYS A 18 23.08 31.53 28.66
C LYS A 18 21.64 31.75 29.17
N PHE A 19 21.48 32.30 30.37
CA PHE A 19 20.16 32.54 30.96
C PHE A 19 19.37 33.58 30.17
N HIS A 20 20.00 34.68 29.75
CA HIS A 20 19.36 35.69 28.92
C HIS A 20 18.88 35.13 27.59
N ARG A 21 19.63 34.18 27.01
CA ARG A 21 19.21 33.42 25.84
C ARG A 21 17.93 32.62 26.12
N ILE A 22 17.87 31.90 27.23
CA ILE A 22 16.68 31.14 27.64
C ILE A 22 15.49 32.07 27.91
N ALA A 23 15.69 33.13 28.70
CA ALA A 23 14.66 34.11 29.01
C ALA A 23 14.09 34.78 27.75
N SER A 24 14.93 35.06 26.75
CA SER A 24 14.47 35.61 25.46
C SER A 24 13.58 34.65 24.67
N VAL A 25 13.82 33.33 24.78
CA VAL A 25 12.97 32.30 24.17
C VAL A 25 11.64 32.18 24.91
N ILE A 26 11.63 32.33 26.24
CA ILE A 26 10.41 32.34 27.05
C ILE A 26 9.57 33.60 26.76
N GLU A 27 10.21 34.76 26.62
CA GLU A 27 9.54 36.03 26.30
C GLU A 27 8.94 36.04 24.88
N ASN A 28 9.59 35.37 23.92
CA ASN A 28 9.07 35.21 22.56
C ASN A 28 9.28 33.78 22.04
N PRO A 29 8.34 32.86 22.33
CA PRO A 29 8.41 31.47 21.86
C PRO A 29 8.46 31.35 20.34
N PHE A 30 7.97 32.36 19.61
CA PHE A 30 7.91 32.39 18.16
C PHE A 30 9.11 33.11 17.52
N LEU A 31 10.17 33.45 18.27
CA LEU A 31 11.33 34.19 17.76
C LEU A 31 11.90 33.60 16.46
N TYR A 32 11.93 32.27 16.39
CA TYR A 32 12.46 31.50 15.26
C TYR A 32 11.44 31.21 14.15
N CYS A 33 10.15 31.49 14.36
CA CYS A 33 9.08 31.16 13.41
C CYS A 33 8.05 32.28 13.18
N ASN A 34 8.35 33.51 13.62
CA ASN A 34 7.49 34.68 13.41
C ASN A 34 7.41 35.15 11.94
N THR A 35 8.27 34.62 11.07
CA THR A 35 8.21 34.79 9.61
C THR A 35 8.59 33.47 8.95
N GLU A 36 8.09 33.23 7.73
CA GLU A 36 8.44 32.04 6.95
C GLU A 36 9.95 31.94 6.73
N TYR A 37 10.62 33.07 6.43
CA TYR A 37 12.07 33.12 6.26
C TYR A 37 12.83 32.65 7.50
N ARG A 38 12.46 33.13 8.69
CA ARG A 38 13.10 32.69 9.93
C ARG A 38 12.82 31.22 10.24
N LEU A 39 11.59 30.76 10.01
CA LEU A 39 11.24 29.35 10.19
C LEU A 39 12.08 28.45 9.28
N VAL A 40 12.16 28.78 7.99
CA VAL A 40 12.96 28.01 7.01
C VAL A 40 14.44 28.01 7.38
N ASN A 41 15.01 29.16 7.74
CA ASN A 41 16.40 29.22 8.19
C ASN A 41 16.65 28.41 9.46
N TRP A 42 15.71 28.45 10.42
CA TRP A 42 15.80 27.65 11.62
C TRP A 42 15.75 26.15 11.31
N LEU A 43 14.83 25.71 10.44
CA LEU A 43 14.73 24.31 10.02
C LEU A 43 16.01 23.83 9.30
N ILE A 44 16.56 24.64 8.39
CA ILE A 44 17.82 24.32 7.70
C ILE A 44 18.98 24.22 8.70
N LYS A 45 19.08 25.18 9.63
CA LYS A 45 20.14 25.20 10.65
C LYS A 45 20.09 24.01 11.59
N ASN A 46 18.90 23.46 11.84
CA ASN A 46 18.71 22.26 12.67
C ASN A 46 18.67 20.96 11.83
N GLU A 47 19.10 21.01 10.56
CA GLU A 47 19.16 19.84 9.67
C GLU A 47 17.81 19.12 9.47
N LEU A 48 16.70 19.85 9.53
CA LEU A 48 15.34 19.34 9.31
C LEU A 48 14.82 19.62 7.90
N LEU A 49 15.48 20.52 7.17
CA LEU A 49 15.10 20.93 5.82
C LEU A 49 16.35 21.14 4.96
N PHE A 50 16.25 20.87 3.67
CA PHE A 50 17.32 21.09 2.71
C PHE A 50 16.82 21.80 1.45
N LYS A 51 17.70 22.35 0.61
CA LYS A 51 17.27 23.08 -0.59
C LYS A 51 16.59 22.13 -1.59
N ILE A 52 15.37 22.46 -2.00
CA ILE A 52 14.64 21.74 -3.06
C ILE A 52 15.33 22.01 -4.41
N ASN A 53 15.51 20.96 -5.21
CA ASN A 53 16.08 21.08 -6.54
C ASN A 53 14.99 21.35 -7.59
N GLN A 54 15.10 22.48 -8.30
CA GLN A 54 14.30 22.74 -9.50
C GLN A 54 15.19 22.56 -10.72
N PHE A 55 14.88 21.55 -11.53
CA PHE A 55 15.61 21.28 -12.76
C PHE A 55 14.81 21.78 -13.97
N THR A 56 15.53 22.22 -15.00
CA THR A 56 14.94 22.69 -16.26
C THR A 56 14.68 21.51 -17.18
N ILE A 57 13.43 21.34 -17.59
CA ILE A 57 13.01 20.31 -18.57
C ILE A 57 13.17 20.86 -19.99
N ASN A 58 12.76 22.11 -20.19
CA ASN A 58 12.84 22.81 -21.47
C ASN A 58 13.04 24.32 -21.26
N ASN A 59 13.72 24.97 -22.20
CA ASN A 59 13.81 26.43 -22.27
C ASN A 59 13.55 26.86 -23.73
N GLU A 60 12.47 27.60 -23.95
CA GLU A 60 12.06 28.08 -25.27
C GLU A 60 11.71 29.57 -25.23
N ILE A 61 11.91 30.27 -26.36
CA ILE A 61 11.43 31.64 -26.53
C ILE A 61 10.05 31.56 -27.18
N CYS A 62 9.03 32.06 -26.49
CA CYS A 62 7.66 32.05 -27.01
C CYS A 62 6.97 33.41 -26.79
N PRO A 63 5.96 33.75 -27.61
CA PRO A 63 5.13 34.91 -27.35
C PRO A 63 4.33 34.70 -26.06
N VAL A 64 4.52 35.60 -25.10
CA VAL A 64 3.74 35.69 -23.86
C VAL A 64 2.99 37.00 -23.81
N GLN A 65 1.76 36.93 -23.28
CA GLN A 65 0.92 38.08 -23.02
C GLN A 65 1.41 38.79 -21.75
N TYR A 66 1.86 40.03 -21.90
CA TYR A 66 2.20 40.92 -20.80
C TYR A 66 1.37 42.19 -20.92
N ASN A 67 0.46 42.44 -19.96
CA ASN A 67 -0.47 43.57 -19.97
C ASN A 67 -1.28 43.75 -21.27
N GLY A 68 -1.61 42.67 -21.97
CA GLY A 68 -2.36 42.71 -23.24
C GLY A 68 -1.50 42.68 -24.50
N GLU A 69 -0.19 42.87 -24.38
CA GLU A 69 0.74 42.87 -25.50
C GLU A 69 1.47 41.51 -25.64
N SER A 70 1.66 41.06 -26.87
CA SER A 70 2.45 39.86 -27.16
C SER A 70 3.93 40.23 -27.23
N VAL A 71 4.69 39.87 -26.20
CA VAL A 71 6.14 40.02 -26.15
C VAL A 71 6.81 38.66 -26.19
N TYR A 72 7.96 38.54 -26.87
CA TYR A 72 8.76 37.31 -26.79
C TYR A 72 9.50 37.27 -25.47
N ASN A 73 9.34 36.17 -24.73
CA ASN A 73 10.06 35.94 -23.48
C ASN A 73 10.47 34.47 -23.37
N GLU A 74 11.45 34.22 -22.50
CA GLU A 74 11.86 32.87 -22.14
C GLU A 74 10.76 32.20 -21.31
N LYS A 75 10.33 31.03 -21.76
CA LYS A 75 9.44 30.14 -21.05
C LYS A 75 10.22 28.91 -20.61
N ILE A 76 10.61 28.94 -19.34
CA ILE A 76 11.34 27.84 -18.70
C ILE A 76 10.32 26.86 -18.10
N THR A 77 10.34 25.63 -18.61
CA THR A 77 9.58 24.50 -18.06
C THR A 77 10.42 23.78 -17.03
N LYS A 78 9.87 23.54 -15.83
CA LYS A 78 10.63 23.02 -14.68
C LYS A 78 9.93 21.86 -14.01
N GLY A 79 10.73 20.86 -13.63
CA GLY A 79 10.35 19.83 -12.67
C GLY A 79 10.86 20.17 -11.27
N VAL A 80 10.41 19.41 -10.26
CA VAL A 80 10.85 19.56 -8.88
C VAL A 80 11.29 18.20 -8.35
N LEU A 81 12.51 18.13 -7.81
CA LEU A 81 13.09 16.98 -7.15
C LEU A 81 13.37 17.34 -5.69
N LEU A 82 12.87 16.52 -4.76
CA LEU A 82 13.16 16.63 -3.34
C LEU A 82 14.59 16.12 -3.08
N PRO A 83 15.27 16.62 -2.03
CA PRO A 83 16.65 16.25 -1.76
C PRO A 83 16.70 14.83 -1.16
N LEU A 84 16.74 13.81 -2.02
CA LEU A 84 16.58 12.40 -1.61
C LEU A 84 17.68 11.96 -0.66
N GLN A 85 18.95 12.25 -0.96
CA GLN A 85 20.06 11.93 -0.05
C GLN A 85 19.83 12.46 1.38
N PHE A 86 19.35 13.71 1.49
CA PHE A 86 19.01 14.30 2.79
C PHE A 86 17.83 13.58 3.45
N GLN A 87 16.76 13.28 2.70
CA GLN A 87 15.58 12.64 3.27
C GLN A 87 15.85 11.19 3.71
N PHE A 88 16.59 10.43 2.91
CA PHE A 88 17.01 9.06 3.25
C PHE A 88 17.86 9.10 4.51
N LYS A 89 18.91 9.94 4.51
CA LYS A 89 19.78 10.13 5.68
C LYS A 89 18.96 10.41 6.95
N LYS A 90 18.15 11.46 6.93
CA LYS A 90 17.41 11.89 8.12
C LYS A 90 16.34 10.92 8.55
N PHE A 91 15.75 10.16 7.63
CA PHE A 91 14.81 9.11 7.99
C PHE A 91 15.50 7.98 8.78
N PHE A 92 16.66 7.52 8.33
CA PHE A 92 17.38 6.43 8.98
C PHE A 92 18.14 6.86 10.26
N GLU A 93 18.57 8.13 10.35
CA GLU A 93 19.12 8.72 11.58
C GLU A 93 18.03 8.96 12.67
N ASN A 94 16.75 8.91 12.31
CA ASN A 94 15.65 9.25 13.21
C ASN A 94 15.13 8.02 13.97
N GLY A 95 15.20 8.06 15.30
CA GLY A 95 14.74 6.97 16.17
C GLY A 95 15.46 5.65 15.88
N ASP A 96 14.73 4.53 15.97
CA ASP A 96 15.25 3.18 15.73
C ASP A 96 15.09 2.72 14.27
N ASN A 97 14.72 3.62 13.35
CA ASN A 97 14.40 3.28 11.95
C ASN A 97 15.50 2.46 11.25
N PHE A 98 16.78 2.80 11.46
CA PHE A 98 17.90 2.02 10.93
C PHE A 98 18.01 0.65 11.60
N LYS A 99 18.00 0.62 12.93
CA LYS A 99 18.16 -0.60 13.73
C LYS A 99 17.07 -1.62 13.45
N GLU A 100 15.81 -1.20 13.42
CA GLU A 100 14.66 -2.05 13.11
C GLU A 100 14.80 -2.67 11.71
N GLN A 101 15.08 -1.84 10.69
CA GLN A 101 15.20 -2.31 9.31
C GLN A 101 16.43 -3.20 9.09
N TYR A 102 17.55 -2.87 9.72
CA TYR A 102 18.77 -3.68 9.67
C TYR A 102 18.55 -5.05 10.34
N THR A 103 17.89 -5.07 11.50
CA THR A 103 17.53 -6.30 12.21
C THR A 103 16.61 -7.16 11.35
N ARG A 104 15.60 -6.56 10.73
CA ARG A 104 14.65 -7.25 9.84
C ARG A 104 15.32 -7.77 8.57
N LEU A 105 16.23 -7.00 7.97
CA LEU A 105 17.02 -7.46 6.83
C LEU A 105 17.83 -8.71 7.18
N ASN A 106 18.54 -8.68 8.32
CA ASN A 106 19.34 -9.81 8.78
C ASN A 106 18.49 -11.03 9.15
N TYR A 107 17.31 -10.82 9.73
CA TYR A 107 16.34 -11.87 9.99
C TYR A 107 15.98 -12.62 8.69
N TYR A 108 15.60 -11.90 7.64
CA TYR A 108 15.25 -12.52 6.36
C TYR A 108 16.44 -13.10 5.60
N LYS A 109 17.64 -12.53 5.77
CA LYS A 109 18.87 -13.03 5.13
C LYS A 109 19.34 -14.36 5.75
N ASN A 110 19.21 -14.50 7.07
CA ASN A 110 19.74 -15.65 7.80
C ASN A 110 18.73 -16.79 7.96
N ASN A 111 17.44 -16.50 7.91
CA ASN A 111 16.41 -17.54 7.96
C ASN A 111 16.25 -18.21 6.59
N GLN A 112 16.76 -19.43 6.45
CA GLN A 112 16.36 -20.35 5.39
C GLN A 112 14.91 -20.78 5.65
N CYS A 113 13.96 -19.92 5.27
CA CYS A 113 12.54 -20.24 5.35
C CYS A 113 12.12 -21.00 4.09
N THR A 114 11.27 -22.00 4.26
CA THR A 114 10.57 -22.68 3.14
C THR A 114 9.46 -21.82 2.53
N SER A 115 9.25 -20.61 3.07
CA SER A 115 8.25 -19.66 2.60
C SER A 115 8.85 -18.26 2.39
N ILE A 116 8.24 -17.52 1.47
CA ILE A 116 8.59 -16.15 1.10
C ILE A 116 7.60 -15.21 1.81
N GLU A 117 8.11 -14.40 2.72
CA GLU A 117 7.32 -13.47 3.55
C GLU A 117 7.59 -12.00 3.17
N HIS A 118 8.69 -11.74 2.47
CA HIS A 118 9.15 -10.39 2.18
C HIS A 118 9.91 -10.30 0.86
N PHE A 119 9.93 -9.10 0.27
CA PHE A 119 10.61 -8.80 -0.99
C PHE A 119 12.08 -9.22 -1.01
N VAL A 120 12.79 -9.03 0.11
CA VAL A 120 14.22 -9.34 0.20
C VAL A 120 14.55 -10.84 0.15
N GLN A 121 13.55 -11.70 0.31
CA GLN A 121 13.70 -13.15 0.15
C GLN A 121 13.49 -13.59 -1.30
N GLY A 122 12.82 -12.78 -2.13
CA GLY A 122 12.52 -13.10 -3.51
C GLY A 122 13.77 -13.13 -4.40
N SER A 123 13.72 -13.91 -5.49
CA SER A 123 14.87 -14.12 -6.37
C SER A 123 15.38 -12.82 -7.02
N LEU A 124 14.50 -11.85 -7.27
CA LEU A 124 14.90 -10.56 -7.84
C LEU A 124 15.86 -9.80 -6.92
N TRP A 125 15.55 -9.73 -5.63
CA TRP A 125 16.40 -9.02 -4.68
C TRP A 125 17.75 -9.72 -4.49
N GLN A 126 17.74 -11.06 -4.41
CA GLN A 126 18.97 -11.85 -4.34
C GLN A 126 19.88 -11.58 -5.54
N GLN A 127 19.32 -11.52 -6.74
CA GLN A 127 20.07 -11.16 -7.96
C GLN A 127 20.66 -9.75 -7.87
N LYS A 128 19.84 -8.75 -7.47
CA LYS A 128 20.27 -7.36 -7.33
C LYS A 128 21.39 -7.17 -6.30
N VAL A 129 21.36 -7.91 -5.20
CA VAL A 129 22.39 -7.79 -4.15
C VAL A 129 23.67 -8.52 -4.53
N SER A 130 23.61 -9.54 -5.40
CA SER A 130 24.80 -10.34 -5.77
C SER A 130 25.90 -9.58 -6.49
N ILE A 131 25.61 -8.41 -7.06
CA ILE A 131 26.59 -7.52 -7.72
C ILE A 131 27.41 -6.69 -6.73
N PHE A 132 26.99 -6.61 -5.46
CA PHE A 132 27.67 -5.87 -4.41
C PHE A 132 28.54 -6.79 -3.55
N SER A 133 29.59 -6.23 -2.93
CA SER A 133 30.39 -6.99 -1.96
C SER A 133 29.58 -7.33 -0.71
N ASN A 134 29.84 -8.51 -0.12
CA ASN A 134 29.10 -9.02 1.04
C ASN A 134 29.19 -8.15 2.30
N GLU A 135 30.16 -7.23 2.36
CA GLU A 135 30.40 -6.32 3.48
C GLU A 135 29.49 -5.07 3.44
N LYS A 136 28.85 -4.78 2.30
CA LYS A 136 28.01 -3.59 2.15
C LYS A 136 26.64 -3.80 2.79
N ILE A 137 26.15 -2.75 3.48
CA ILE A 137 24.77 -2.68 3.95
C ILE A 137 23.92 -2.12 2.82
N ILE A 138 22.94 -2.90 2.37
CA ILE A 138 22.14 -2.58 1.18
C ILE A 138 20.67 -2.63 1.55
N PHE A 139 19.99 -1.49 1.43
CA PHE A 139 18.56 -1.39 1.70
C PHE A 139 17.76 -1.22 0.41
N PRO A 140 16.68 -1.99 0.23
CA PRO A 140 15.73 -1.76 -0.85
C PRO A 140 14.92 -0.50 -0.58
N PHE A 141 14.52 0.19 -1.65
CA PHE A 141 13.38 1.10 -1.63
C PHE A 141 12.49 0.87 -2.86
N PHE A 142 11.21 1.21 -2.74
CA PHE A 142 10.26 1.17 -3.85
C PHE A 142 10.00 2.58 -4.35
N LEU A 143 9.82 2.71 -5.67
CA LEU A 143 9.42 3.96 -6.33
C LEU A 143 7.99 3.76 -6.85
N TYR A 144 7.12 4.74 -6.68
CA TYR A 144 5.77 4.73 -7.25
C TYR A 144 5.54 5.98 -8.07
N MET A 145 4.84 5.87 -9.19
CA MET A 145 4.43 7.03 -9.99
C MET A 145 2.95 6.92 -10.37
N ASP A 146 2.22 8.00 -10.13
CA ASP A 146 0.85 8.15 -10.62
C ASP A 146 0.51 9.64 -10.82
N GLU A 147 -0.57 9.87 -11.54
CA GLU A 147 -1.04 11.15 -12.01
C GLU A 147 -2.31 11.55 -11.30
N PHE A 148 -2.38 12.81 -10.87
CA PHE A 148 -3.59 13.32 -10.25
C PHE A 148 -3.97 14.72 -10.71
N GLU A 149 -5.27 14.88 -10.94
CA GLU A 149 -5.88 16.17 -11.25
C GLU A 149 -6.05 17.01 -9.97
N ILE A 150 -5.69 18.29 -10.05
CA ILE A 150 -5.79 19.25 -8.95
C ILE A 150 -6.92 20.26 -9.12
N ASN A 151 -7.39 20.47 -10.34
CA ASN A 151 -8.50 21.37 -10.65
C ASN A 151 -9.85 20.62 -10.65
N ASN A 152 -10.93 21.36 -10.92
CA ASN A 152 -12.23 20.75 -11.14
C ASN A 152 -12.19 19.90 -12.42
N PRO A 153 -12.43 18.57 -12.33
CA PRO A 153 -12.39 17.67 -13.49
C PRO A 153 -13.49 17.97 -14.53
N LEU A 154 -14.51 18.77 -14.18
CA LEU A 154 -15.60 19.16 -15.08
C LEU A 154 -15.41 20.56 -15.70
N GLY A 155 -14.35 21.28 -15.34
CA GLY A 155 -14.09 22.63 -15.86
C GLY A 155 -13.43 22.64 -17.23
N SER A 156 -13.49 23.77 -17.92
CA SER A 156 -12.82 24.01 -19.22
C SER A 156 -11.28 23.88 -19.17
N HIS A 157 -10.70 23.83 -17.96
CA HIS A 157 -9.27 23.63 -17.71
C HIS A 157 -8.96 22.30 -17.00
N ALA A 158 -9.86 21.32 -17.09
CA ALA A 158 -9.58 19.95 -16.68
C ALA A 158 -8.40 19.38 -17.48
N THR A 159 -7.61 18.50 -16.86
CA THR A 159 -6.39 17.83 -17.38
C THR A 159 -5.15 18.72 -17.59
N PHE A 160 -5.32 20.04 -17.72
CA PHE A 160 -4.20 20.96 -17.96
C PHE A 160 -3.27 21.13 -16.75
N GLN A 161 -3.76 20.84 -15.55
CA GLN A 161 -2.99 20.99 -14.31
C GLN A 161 -2.74 19.64 -13.61
N SER A 162 -2.96 18.51 -14.29
CA SER A 162 -2.58 17.20 -13.76
C SER A 162 -1.09 17.18 -13.43
N ILE A 163 -0.77 16.62 -12.27
CA ILE A 163 0.60 16.48 -11.78
C ILE A 163 0.91 15.00 -11.69
N SER A 164 2.05 14.62 -12.26
CA SER A 164 2.66 13.31 -12.04
C SER A 164 3.50 13.39 -10.78
N ALA A 165 3.13 12.64 -9.75
CA ALA A 165 3.89 12.54 -8.51
C ALA A 165 4.66 11.23 -8.46
N LEU A 166 5.93 11.35 -8.08
CA LEU A 166 6.79 10.22 -7.80
C LEU A 166 6.98 10.14 -6.29
N TYR A 167 6.57 9.01 -5.71
CA TYR A 167 6.72 8.69 -4.30
C TYR A 167 7.74 7.58 -4.10
N TYR A 168 8.26 7.45 -2.88
CA TYR A 168 9.06 6.31 -2.48
C TYR A 168 8.71 5.82 -1.07
N SER A 169 9.02 4.55 -0.79
CA SER A 169 8.90 3.94 0.53
C SER A 169 10.00 2.91 0.78
N PHE A 170 10.22 2.55 2.04
CA PHE A 170 11.21 1.53 2.45
C PHE A 170 10.50 0.24 2.88
N PRO A 171 10.52 -0.84 2.08
CA PRO A 171 9.73 -2.03 2.37
C PRO A 171 10.13 -2.75 3.67
N LEU A 172 11.32 -2.49 4.22
CA LEU A 172 11.72 -3.06 5.52
C LEU A 172 11.08 -2.38 6.73
N SER A 173 10.40 -1.24 6.57
CA SER A 173 9.79 -0.51 7.71
C SER A 173 8.56 -1.24 8.26
N GLU A 174 8.42 -1.31 9.59
CA GLU A 174 7.33 -2.06 10.27
C GLU A 174 5.92 -1.53 9.98
N ASN A 175 5.79 -0.28 9.54
CA ASN A 175 4.51 0.41 9.37
C ASN A 175 4.26 0.87 7.92
N ASN A 176 4.67 0.07 6.92
CA ASN A 176 4.52 0.41 5.49
C ASN A 176 3.09 0.74 5.04
N SER A 177 2.08 0.33 5.81
CA SER A 177 0.68 0.68 5.56
C SER A 177 0.34 2.12 5.94
N LYS A 178 1.18 2.89 6.64
CA LYS A 178 0.87 4.29 7.01
C LYS A 178 1.16 5.25 5.86
N LEU A 179 0.36 6.32 5.75
CA LEU A 179 0.65 7.38 4.75
C LEU A 179 1.89 8.21 5.13
N SER A 180 2.34 8.15 6.39
CA SER A 180 3.54 8.84 6.88
C SER A 180 4.84 8.15 6.45
N THR A 181 4.80 6.88 6.03
CA THR A 181 5.97 6.13 5.52
C THR A 181 6.10 6.20 4.00
N ILE A 182 5.23 6.97 3.33
CA ILE A 182 5.29 7.26 1.90
C ILE A 182 5.80 8.69 1.73
N PHE A 183 6.94 8.83 1.06
CA PHE A 183 7.66 10.08 0.89
C PHE A 183 7.57 10.57 -0.56
N LEU A 184 7.63 11.89 -0.76
CA LEU A 184 7.63 12.48 -2.10
C LEU A 184 9.07 12.58 -2.63
N ALA A 185 9.33 11.99 -3.80
CA ALA A 185 10.58 12.15 -4.52
C ALA A 185 10.54 13.33 -5.48
N ALA A 186 9.57 13.38 -6.39
CA ALA A 186 9.52 14.40 -7.43
C ALA A 186 8.08 14.76 -7.86
N LEU A 187 7.94 15.96 -8.41
CA LEU A 187 6.71 16.46 -9.02
C LEU A 187 7.02 17.06 -10.38
N VAL A 188 6.32 16.57 -11.40
CA VAL A 188 6.39 17.08 -12.78
C VAL A 188 4.95 17.28 -13.26
N LYS A 189 4.68 18.32 -14.05
CA LYS A 189 3.34 18.44 -14.65
C LYS A 189 3.19 17.36 -15.71
N HIS A 190 2.05 16.72 -15.73
CA HIS A 190 1.77 15.64 -16.68
C HIS A 190 1.87 16.12 -18.14
N ILE A 191 1.45 17.36 -18.42
CA ILE A 191 1.59 17.96 -19.76
C ILE A 191 3.05 18.09 -20.21
N ASP A 192 3.98 18.29 -19.27
CA ASP A 192 5.40 18.39 -19.58
C ASP A 192 5.97 17.00 -19.92
N ILE A 193 5.56 15.95 -19.20
CA ILE A 193 5.92 14.56 -19.54
C ILE A 193 5.41 14.19 -20.94
N LYS A 194 4.15 14.51 -21.25
CA LYS A 194 3.58 14.29 -22.58
C LYS A 194 4.33 15.04 -23.69
N SER A 195 4.82 16.24 -23.41
CA SER A 195 5.45 17.10 -24.42
C SER A 195 6.93 16.81 -24.61
N PHE A 196 7.64 16.41 -23.56
CA PHE A 196 9.10 16.31 -23.54
C PHE A 196 9.63 14.89 -23.28
N GLY A 197 8.75 13.93 -23.01
CA GLY A 197 9.11 12.53 -22.73
C GLY A 197 9.62 12.30 -21.31
N ASN A 198 9.77 11.01 -20.96
CA ASN A 198 10.26 10.59 -19.66
C ASN A 198 11.71 11.02 -19.43
N ASP A 199 12.57 10.89 -20.44
CA ASP A 199 14.01 11.16 -20.38
C ASP A 199 14.33 12.54 -19.78
N LYS A 200 13.82 13.61 -20.41
CA LYS A 200 14.06 14.99 -19.94
C LYS A 200 13.40 15.27 -18.58
N CYS A 201 12.28 14.62 -18.29
CA CYS A 201 11.52 14.85 -17.07
C CYS A 201 12.08 14.10 -15.85
N LEU A 202 12.79 12.98 -16.06
CA LEU A 202 13.20 12.06 -15.00
C LEU A 202 14.71 11.88 -14.89
N GLN A 203 15.54 12.42 -15.79
CA GLN A 203 16.99 12.32 -15.73
C GLN A 203 17.57 12.72 -14.37
N SER A 204 17.10 13.83 -13.79
CA SER A 204 17.58 14.28 -12.49
C SER A 204 17.27 13.28 -11.36
N LEU A 205 16.15 12.56 -11.44
CA LEU A 205 15.81 11.52 -10.49
C LEU A 205 16.70 10.28 -10.67
N VAL A 206 16.91 9.83 -11.92
CA VAL A 206 17.78 8.68 -12.23
C VAL A 206 19.20 8.92 -11.74
N ASN A 207 19.74 10.13 -11.95
CA ASN A 207 21.07 10.49 -11.45
C ASN A 207 21.14 10.41 -9.91
N GLU A 208 20.12 10.92 -9.22
CA GLU A 208 20.05 10.85 -7.75
C GLU A 208 19.95 9.41 -7.24
N ILE A 209 19.17 8.55 -7.90
CA ILE A 209 19.06 7.12 -7.58
C ILE A 209 20.42 6.43 -7.76
N ASN A 210 21.13 6.72 -8.85
CA ASN A 210 22.47 6.15 -9.08
C ASN A 210 23.50 6.60 -8.04
N ILE A 211 23.40 7.82 -7.49
CA ILE A 211 24.25 8.27 -6.37
C ILE A 211 23.91 7.45 -5.12
N LEU A 212 22.63 7.35 -4.78
CA LEU A 212 22.16 6.56 -3.62
C LEU A 212 22.59 5.08 -3.69
N GLU A 213 22.62 4.52 -4.89
CA GLU A 213 22.98 3.13 -5.13
C GLU A 213 24.50 2.90 -5.15
N ASN A 214 25.24 3.70 -5.93
CA ASN A 214 26.67 3.48 -6.16
C ASN A 214 27.55 4.08 -5.06
N GLU A 215 27.24 5.30 -4.62
CA GLU A 215 28.04 6.03 -3.62
C GLU A 215 27.58 5.75 -2.19
N GLY A 216 26.28 5.52 -1.96
CA GLY A 216 25.72 5.29 -0.62
C GLY A 216 25.66 6.55 0.24
N ILE A 217 25.22 6.39 1.50
CA ILE A 217 25.08 7.46 2.48
C ILE A 217 25.61 7.01 3.85
N ASP A 218 26.32 7.89 4.54
CA ASP A 218 26.67 7.71 5.96
C ASP A 218 25.49 8.06 6.87
N ILE A 219 25.03 7.07 7.64
CA ILE A 219 23.95 7.14 8.63
C ILE A 219 24.55 7.09 10.02
N LYS A 220 24.25 8.12 10.83
CA LYS A 220 24.68 8.19 12.23
C LYS A 220 23.58 7.71 13.16
N THR A 221 23.88 6.73 13.98
CA THR A 221 22.94 6.17 14.96
C THR A 221 23.56 6.14 16.34
N GLN A 222 22.75 5.82 17.36
CA GLN A 222 23.29 5.59 18.71
C GLN A 222 24.19 4.34 18.78
N ASP A 223 23.97 3.38 17.88
CA ASP A 223 24.71 2.12 17.80
C ASP A 223 26.00 2.24 16.94
N GLY A 224 26.25 3.40 16.31
CA GLY A 224 27.43 3.67 15.49
C GLY A 224 27.12 4.40 14.18
N ASP A 225 28.19 4.63 13.42
CA ASP A 225 28.14 5.20 12.06
C ASP A 225 28.17 4.06 11.03
N PHE A 226 27.21 4.05 10.11
CA PHE A 226 27.03 3.01 9.11
C PHE A 226 27.00 3.61 7.71
N HIS A 227 27.72 3.00 6.77
CA HIS A 227 27.64 3.37 5.36
C HIS A 227 26.64 2.46 4.63
N VAL A 228 25.59 3.05 4.06
CA VAL A 228 24.42 2.32 3.53
C VAL A 228 24.19 2.66 2.06
N HIS A 229 24.07 1.64 1.22
CA HIS A 229 23.66 1.76 -0.17
C HIS A 229 22.14 1.54 -0.30
N PHE A 230 21.49 2.33 -1.14
CA PHE A 230 20.05 2.21 -1.39
C PHE A 230 19.79 1.80 -2.83
N VAL A 231 19.22 0.61 -3.01
CA VAL A 231 18.97 0.02 -4.34
C VAL A 231 17.48 0.12 -4.67
N LEU A 232 17.17 0.54 -5.89
CA LEU A 232 15.80 0.53 -6.39
C LEU A 232 15.31 -0.91 -6.55
N GLY A 233 14.41 -1.34 -5.67
CA GLY A 233 13.83 -2.68 -5.67
C GLY A 233 12.92 -2.90 -6.87
N ILE A 234 11.76 -2.25 -6.84
CA ILE A 234 10.74 -2.27 -7.90
C ILE A 234 10.09 -0.89 -8.05
N VAL A 235 9.55 -0.66 -9.25
CA VAL A 235 8.72 0.49 -9.60
C VAL A 235 7.26 0.04 -9.58
N LEU A 236 6.44 0.74 -8.80
CA LEU A 236 5.04 0.47 -8.50
C LEU A 236 4.14 1.41 -9.29
N GLY A 237 2.93 0.94 -9.59
CA GLY A 237 1.91 1.70 -10.29
C GLY A 237 0.84 0.77 -10.84
N ASP A 238 -0.21 1.36 -11.40
CA ASP A 238 -1.16 0.63 -12.21
C ASP A 238 -0.49 0.15 -13.51
N ASN A 239 -1.08 -0.83 -14.19
CA ASN A 239 -0.47 -1.41 -15.38
C ASN A 239 -0.25 -0.39 -16.51
N LEU A 240 -1.12 0.63 -16.63
CA LEU A 240 -1.02 1.62 -17.70
C LEU A 240 0.03 2.69 -17.38
N GLY A 241 0.08 3.16 -16.13
CA GLY A 241 1.10 4.07 -15.63
C GLY A 241 2.48 3.43 -15.69
N LEU A 242 2.62 2.17 -15.27
CA LEU A 242 3.89 1.42 -15.41
C LEU A 242 4.30 1.26 -16.86
N ASN A 243 3.39 0.84 -17.75
CA ASN A 243 3.73 0.75 -19.17
C ASN A 243 4.19 2.12 -19.72
N SER A 244 3.54 3.21 -19.31
CA SER A 244 3.88 4.56 -19.76
C SER A 244 5.23 5.05 -19.24
N LEU A 245 5.57 4.74 -17.99
CA LEU A 245 6.83 5.10 -17.36
C LEU A 245 8.00 4.25 -17.89
N LEU A 246 7.76 2.98 -18.17
CA LEU A 246 8.78 2.02 -18.60
C LEU A 246 8.90 1.90 -20.14
N GLU A 247 8.26 2.80 -20.89
CA GLU A 247 8.26 2.86 -22.36
C GLU A 247 7.73 1.59 -23.08
N PHE A 248 6.76 0.91 -22.46
CA PHE A 248 5.93 -0.11 -23.10
C PHE A 248 4.62 0.49 -23.64
N SER A 249 3.76 -0.37 -24.21
CA SER A 249 2.46 0.03 -24.75
C SER A 249 1.58 0.79 -23.75
N LYS A 250 1.30 2.05 -24.08
CA LYS A 250 0.41 3.00 -23.38
C LYS A 250 -1.08 2.75 -23.67
N SER A 251 -1.43 1.54 -24.10
CA SER A 251 -2.81 1.12 -24.35
C SER A 251 -2.94 -0.40 -24.31
N PHE A 252 -3.93 -0.89 -23.57
CA PHE A 252 -4.31 -2.32 -23.57
C PHE A 252 -5.02 -2.75 -24.86
N SER A 253 -5.30 -1.81 -25.77
CA SER A 253 -5.83 -2.16 -27.09
C SER A 253 -4.76 -2.55 -28.10
N ALA A 254 -3.48 -2.25 -27.83
CA ALA A 254 -2.35 -2.61 -28.69
C ALA A 254 -2.19 -4.13 -28.82
N ASN A 255 -1.51 -4.57 -29.89
CA ASN A 255 -1.28 -6.00 -30.13
C ASN A 255 -0.39 -6.63 -29.06
N PHE A 256 0.66 -5.92 -28.61
CA PHE A 256 1.57 -6.39 -27.56
C PHE A 256 1.51 -5.42 -26.38
N PHE A 257 0.48 -5.55 -25.55
CA PHE A 257 0.24 -4.63 -24.43
C PHE A 257 0.94 -5.04 -23.12
N CYS A 258 1.35 -6.30 -23.00
CA CYS A 258 1.92 -6.83 -21.77
C CYS A 258 3.41 -6.45 -21.63
N ARG A 259 3.80 -5.93 -20.47
CA ARG A 259 5.22 -5.65 -20.14
C ARG A 259 6.00 -6.90 -19.73
N PHE A 260 5.32 -7.98 -19.39
CA PHE A 260 5.97 -9.21 -18.91
C PHE A 260 6.25 -10.19 -20.04
N CYS A 261 5.39 -10.25 -21.06
CA CYS A 261 5.53 -11.18 -22.17
C CYS A 261 5.25 -10.53 -23.53
N LYS A 262 5.63 -11.25 -24.58
CA LYS A 262 5.42 -10.92 -25.98
C LYS A 262 4.19 -11.62 -26.56
N ALA A 263 3.24 -12.04 -25.73
CA ALA A 263 2.00 -12.63 -26.22
C ALA A 263 1.15 -11.58 -26.97
N SER A 264 0.64 -11.96 -28.15
CA SER A 264 -0.24 -11.09 -28.92
C SER A 264 -1.61 -10.96 -28.25
N LYS A 265 -2.32 -9.86 -28.53
CA LYS A 265 -3.67 -9.64 -28.01
C LYS A 265 -4.64 -10.75 -28.44
N ALA A 266 -4.47 -11.28 -29.64
CA ALA A 266 -5.25 -12.41 -30.14
C ALA A 266 -4.98 -13.70 -29.36
N SER A 267 -3.78 -13.89 -28.82
CA SER A 267 -3.42 -15.04 -27.99
C SER A 267 -3.91 -14.87 -26.54
N THR A 268 -3.76 -13.66 -25.98
CA THR A 268 -4.05 -13.41 -24.55
C THR A 268 -5.53 -13.57 -24.18
N ILE A 269 -6.45 -13.45 -25.13
CA ILE A 269 -7.89 -13.63 -24.90
C ILE A 269 -8.30 -15.07 -24.53
N THR A 270 -7.42 -16.05 -24.74
CA THR A 270 -7.63 -17.47 -24.44
C THR A 270 -6.48 -18.10 -23.65
N MET A 271 -5.51 -17.30 -23.21
CA MET A 271 -4.30 -17.80 -22.56
C MET A 271 -4.59 -18.11 -21.08
N LEU A 272 -4.43 -19.37 -20.70
CA LEU A 272 -4.75 -19.87 -19.36
C LEU A 272 -3.54 -19.86 -18.41
N GLU A 273 -2.33 -19.98 -18.98
CA GLU A 273 -1.08 -20.07 -18.23
C GLU A 273 0.01 -19.20 -18.84
N GLU A 274 0.98 -18.80 -18.02
CA GLU A 274 2.19 -18.12 -18.49
C GLU A 274 3.03 -19.03 -19.39
N ASP A 275 3.42 -18.52 -20.55
CA ASP A 275 4.36 -19.17 -21.45
C ASP A 275 5.75 -18.58 -21.25
N SER A 276 6.66 -19.38 -20.68
CA SER A 276 8.02 -18.96 -20.39
C SER A 276 8.82 -18.59 -21.64
N SER A 277 8.48 -19.13 -22.81
CA SER A 277 9.14 -18.81 -24.08
C SER A 277 8.80 -17.41 -24.59
N LEU A 278 7.67 -16.85 -24.14
CA LEU A 278 7.22 -15.51 -24.52
C LEU A 278 7.64 -14.43 -23.53
N LEU A 279 8.30 -14.77 -22.42
CA LEU A 279 8.71 -13.78 -21.43
C LEU A 279 9.72 -12.79 -21.99
N ARG A 280 9.53 -11.51 -21.66
CA ARG A 280 10.50 -10.47 -21.97
C ARG A 280 11.72 -10.61 -21.08
N ASN A 281 12.90 -10.43 -21.65
CA ASN A 281 14.17 -10.42 -20.95
C ASN A 281 15.08 -9.35 -21.58
N ALA A 282 16.19 -9.03 -20.92
CA ALA A 282 17.08 -7.96 -21.37
C ALA A 282 17.56 -8.13 -22.83
N HIS A 283 17.77 -9.37 -23.27
CA HIS A 283 18.22 -9.66 -24.63
C HIS A 283 17.12 -9.38 -25.66
N ASN A 284 15.96 -10.03 -25.54
CA ASN A 284 14.88 -9.84 -26.51
C ASN A 284 14.25 -8.44 -26.47
N TYR A 285 14.36 -7.74 -25.34
CA TYR A 285 13.98 -6.34 -25.21
C TYR A 285 14.96 -5.43 -25.98
N SER A 286 16.26 -5.70 -25.91
CA SER A 286 17.27 -4.95 -26.68
C SER A 286 17.03 -5.09 -28.19
N ASP A 287 16.70 -6.30 -28.64
CA ASP A 287 16.31 -6.55 -30.04
C ASP A 287 15.02 -5.79 -30.42
N ASP A 288 14.03 -5.80 -29.53
CA ASP A 288 12.76 -5.09 -29.73
C ASP A 288 12.96 -3.57 -29.85
N VAL A 289 13.82 -2.98 -29.01
CA VAL A 289 14.20 -1.56 -29.07
C VAL A 289 14.94 -1.25 -30.37
N ALA A 290 15.90 -2.09 -30.77
CA ALA A 290 16.67 -1.92 -31.99
C ALA A 290 15.81 -2.04 -33.26
N SER A 291 14.75 -2.84 -33.22
CA SER A 291 13.81 -3.00 -34.35
C SER A 291 13.03 -1.72 -34.67
N MET A 292 12.86 -0.82 -33.69
CA MET A 292 12.02 0.38 -33.77
C MET A 292 10.58 0.09 -34.26
N ASN A 293 10.07 -1.13 -34.05
CA ASN A 293 8.76 -1.55 -34.53
C ASN A 293 7.76 -1.75 -33.38
N PHE A 294 7.22 -0.64 -32.86
CA PHE A 294 6.23 -0.67 -31.78
C PHE A 294 5.03 -1.59 -32.07
N ALA A 295 4.58 -1.66 -33.33
CA ALA A 295 3.41 -2.46 -33.70
C ALA A 295 3.63 -3.97 -33.48
N GLU A 296 4.87 -4.44 -33.65
CA GLU A 296 5.26 -5.84 -33.50
C GLU A 296 5.89 -6.17 -32.14
N THR A 297 6.39 -5.17 -31.42
CA THR A 297 7.11 -5.41 -30.16
C THR A 297 6.38 -4.91 -28.93
N GLY A 298 5.52 -3.88 -29.06
CA GLY A 298 4.90 -3.20 -27.93
C GLY A 298 5.86 -2.35 -27.09
N VAL A 299 7.08 -2.11 -27.57
CA VAL A 299 8.11 -1.25 -26.94
C VAL A 299 8.20 0.05 -27.72
N TYR A 300 8.07 1.20 -27.06
CA TYR A 300 8.15 2.51 -27.71
C TYR A 300 9.59 2.92 -28.01
N GLN A 301 10.45 2.82 -27.01
CA GLN A 301 11.85 3.20 -27.07
C GLN A 301 12.60 2.62 -25.88
N GLU A 302 13.92 2.82 -25.84
CA GLU A 302 14.71 2.50 -24.67
C GLU A 302 14.26 3.32 -23.45
N SER A 303 13.95 2.65 -22.35
CA SER A 303 13.56 3.33 -21.13
C SER A 303 14.76 3.97 -20.43
N LEU A 304 14.64 5.26 -20.07
CA LEU A 304 15.62 5.96 -19.24
C LEU A 304 15.96 5.19 -17.96
N LEU A 305 15.00 4.47 -17.37
CA LEU A 305 15.20 3.76 -16.11
C LEU A 305 16.21 2.60 -16.22
N ASN A 306 16.50 2.10 -17.42
CA ASN A 306 17.58 1.11 -17.62
C ASN A 306 18.98 1.71 -17.37
N GLN A 307 19.10 3.04 -17.21
CA GLN A 307 20.35 3.69 -16.77
C GLN A 307 20.57 3.59 -15.26
N VAL A 308 19.60 3.10 -14.48
CA VAL A 308 19.79 2.81 -13.05
C VAL A 308 20.57 1.51 -12.91
N THR A 309 21.73 1.55 -12.24
CA THR A 309 22.72 0.45 -12.24
C THR A 309 22.13 -0.93 -11.92
N GLY A 310 21.28 -1.03 -10.91
CA GLY A 310 20.68 -2.28 -10.44
C GLY A 310 19.27 -2.53 -10.98
N PHE A 311 18.80 -1.82 -12.00
CA PHE A 311 17.42 -1.94 -12.49
C PHE A 311 17.34 -2.11 -14.01
N HIS A 312 16.44 -2.99 -14.45
CA HIS A 312 16.07 -3.15 -15.85
C HIS A 312 14.55 -3.30 -15.98
N VAL A 313 13.93 -2.72 -17.00
CA VAL A 313 12.46 -2.70 -17.16
C VAL A 313 11.84 -4.09 -17.24
N THR A 314 12.54 -5.08 -17.84
CA THR A 314 12.07 -6.47 -17.91
C THR A 314 12.20 -7.23 -16.59
N GLN A 315 12.86 -6.64 -15.59
CA GLN A 315 13.01 -7.19 -14.24
C GLN A 315 12.17 -6.44 -13.21
N ASN A 316 11.21 -5.62 -13.65
CA ASN A 316 10.23 -4.97 -12.78
C ASN A 316 9.06 -5.92 -12.49
N PHE A 317 9.29 -6.96 -11.70
CA PHE A 317 8.28 -7.93 -11.27
C PHE A 317 7.33 -7.33 -10.22
N CYS A 318 6.44 -6.45 -10.67
CA CYS A 318 5.45 -5.79 -9.83
C CYS A 318 4.09 -5.81 -10.52
N ILE A 319 3.03 -6.15 -9.80
CA ILE A 319 1.65 -6.10 -10.24
C ILE A 319 0.77 -5.63 -9.08
N ASP A 320 -0.37 -5.01 -9.38
CA ASP A 320 -1.24 -4.46 -8.35
C ASP A 320 -2.57 -5.20 -8.27
N ILE A 321 -2.74 -5.94 -7.16
CA ILE A 321 -4.00 -6.63 -6.82
C ILE A 321 -5.19 -5.69 -6.86
N MET A 322 -5.02 -4.44 -6.40
CA MET A 322 -6.11 -3.47 -6.36
C MET A 322 -6.67 -3.22 -7.75
N HIS A 323 -5.80 -2.82 -8.69
CA HIS A 323 -6.22 -2.53 -10.06
C HIS A 323 -6.62 -3.81 -10.81
N ASP A 324 -5.90 -4.92 -10.67
CA ASP A 324 -6.14 -6.10 -11.49
C ASP A 324 -7.32 -6.94 -11.04
N LEU A 325 -7.48 -7.16 -9.74
CA LEU A 325 -8.63 -7.90 -9.22
C LEU A 325 -9.78 -6.98 -8.88
N PHE A 326 -9.61 -6.06 -7.93
CA PHE A 326 -10.74 -5.34 -7.34
C PHE A 326 -11.32 -4.26 -8.26
N GLU A 327 -10.51 -3.62 -9.11
CA GLU A 327 -10.99 -2.74 -10.18
C GLU A 327 -11.08 -3.44 -11.54
N GLY A 328 -10.95 -4.76 -11.57
CA GLY A 328 -10.78 -5.54 -12.78
C GLY A 328 -11.60 -6.80 -12.82
N VAL A 329 -10.92 -7.93 -12.64
CA VAL A 329 -11.48 -9.28 -12.75
C VAL A 329 -12.76 -9.40 -11.92
N CYS A 330 -12.76 -8.92 -10.67
CA CYS A 330 -13.95 -8.95 -9.82
C CYS A 330 -15.17 -8.26 -10.46
N HIS A 331 -14.98 -7.17 -11.22
CA HIS A 331 -16.10 -6.53 -11.93
C HIS A 331 -16.61 -7.37 -13.08
N TYR A 332 -15.72 -7.94 -13.90
CA TYR A 332 -16.11 -8.75 -15.06
C TYR A 332 -16.89 -9.99 -14.59
N ASP A 333 -16.33 -10.71 -13.62
CA ASP A 333 -16.90 -11.91 -13.04
C ASP A 333 -18.23 -11.62 -12.34
N LEU A 334 -18.27 -10.71 -11.36
CA LEU A 334 -19.51 -10.42 -10.63
C LEU A 334 -20.61 -9.91 -11.57
N CYS A 335 -20.29 -9.09 -12.57
CA CYS A 335 -21.32 -8.62 -13.51
C CYS A 335 -21.91 -9.78 -14.33
N ASN A 336 -21.08 -10.69 -14.83
CA ASN A 336 -21.55 -11.87 -15.56
C ASN A 336 -22.32 -12.83 -14.66
N ILE A 337 -21.80 -13.15 -13.47
CA ILE A 337 -22.42 -14.03 -12.47
C ILE A 337 -23.80 -13.49 -12.06
N ILE A 338 -23.87 -12.22 -11.66
CA ILE A 338 -25.12 -11.57 -11.24
C ILE A 338 -26.12 -11.54 -12.40
N LYS A 339 -25.67 -11.20 -13.62
CA LYS A 339 -26.54 -11.18 -14.80
C LYS A 339 -27.07 -12.57 -15.14
N TYR A 340 -26.24 -13.59 -15.06
CA TYR A 340 -26.63 -14.98 -15.27
C TYR A 340 -27.74 -15.40 -14.31
N TYR A 341 -27.56 -15.16 -13.00
CA TYR A 341 -28.57 -15.56 -12.00
C TYR A 341 -29.87 -14.78 -12.08
N ILE A 342 -29.83 -13.53 -12.53
CA ILE A 342 -31.05 -12.70 -12.63
C ILE A 342 -31.80 -12.94 -13.94
N VAL A 343 -31.09 -13.09 -15.06
CA VAL A 343 -31.69 -13.11 -16.40
C VAL A 343 -31.84 -14.54 -16.95
N THR A 344 -30.81 -15.37 -16.80
CA THR A 344 -30.75 -16.71 -17.39
C THR A 344 -31.35 -17.75 -16.45
N ALA A 345 -30.74 -17.94 -15.28
CA ALA A 345 -31.20 -18.93 -14.30
C ALA A 345 -32.44 -18.46 -13.52
N LYS A 346 -32.64 -17.13 -13.42
CA LYS A 346 -33.77 -16.48 -12.74
C LYS A 346 -33.96 -16.94 -11.29
N LEU A 347 -32.86 -17.13 -10.57
CA LEU A 347 -32.88 -17.56 -9.16
C LEU A 347 -33.29 -16.41 -8.22
N PHE A 348 -32.97 -15.16 -8.57
CA PHE A 348 -33.37 -13.98 -7.81
C PHE A 348 -33.42 -12.73 -8.68
N SER A 349 -34.07 -11.66 -8.19
CA SER A 349 -34.13 -10.37 -8.88
C SER A 349 -33.01 -9.42 -8.44
N LEU A 350 -32.69 -8.42 -9.26
CA LEU A 350 -31.75 -7.37 -8.88
C LEU A 350 -32.19 -6.60 -7.63
N GLU A 351 -33.51 -6.45 -7.45
CA GLU A 351 -34.09 -5.85 -6.25
C GLU A 351 -33.81 -6.70 -5.00
N THR A 352 -34.00 -8.02 -5.08
CA THR A 352 -33.66 -8.95 -3.99
C THR A 352 -32.19 -8.81 -3.58
N LEU A 353 -31.26 -8.83 -4.55
CA LEU A 353 -29.84 -8.65 -4.26
C LEU A 353 -29.56 -7.29 -3.59
N ASN A 354 -30.13 -6.21 -4.11
CA ASN A 354 -29.91 -4.88 -3.53
C ASN A 354 -30.48 -4.76 -2.12
N ASN A 355 -31.65 -5.32 -1.86
CA ASN A 355 -32.29 -5.35 -0.54
C ASN A 355 -31.44 -6.17 0.44
N ARG A 356 -30.93 -7.33 0.04
CA ARG A 356 -30.05 -8.14 0.89
C ARG A 356 -28.74 -7.42 1.18
N LYS A 357 -28.10 -6.82 0.17
CA LYS A 357 -26.88 -6.02 0.36
C LYS A 357 -27.10 -4.84 1.31
N MET A 358 -28.19 -4.09 1.15
CA MET A 358 -28.48 -2.93 2.00
C MET A 358 -28.76 -3.30 3.46
N ASN A 359 -29.42 -4.43 3.70
CA ASN A 359 -29.80 -4.89 5.04
C ASN A 359 -28.82 -5.90 5.65
N PHE A 360 -27.70 -6.19 4.97
CA PHE A 360 -26.70 -7.12 5.46
C PHE A 360 -25.99 -6.58 6.71
N ASN A 361 -25.74 -7.44 7.69
CA ASN A 361 -24.98 -7.04 8.87
C ASN A 361 -23.47 -7.11 8.60
N TYR A 362 -22.90 -6.01 8.11
CA TYR A 362 -21.46 -5.88 7.88
C TYR A 362 -20.62 -5.83 9.17
N GLY A 363 -21.27 -5.63 10.32
CA GLY A 363 -20.61 -5.40 11.58
C GLY A 363 -19.86 -4.05 11.65
N PRO A 364 -19.38 -3.67 12.83
CA PRO A 364 -18.76 -2.36 13.08
C PRO A 364 -17.44 -2.12 12.33
N ILE A 365 -16.82 -3.19 11.80
CA ILE A 365 -15.51 -3.12 11.14
C ILE A 365 -15.66 -2.77 9.64
N GLU A 366 -16.71 -3.26 8.97
CA GLU A 366 -16.87 -3.14 7.52
C GLU A 366 -18.00 -2.20 7.07
N ILE A 367 -18.80 -1.68 8.00
CA ILE A 367 -19.91 -0.80 7.68
C ILE A 367 -19.49 0.48 6.92
N GLY A 368 -18.22 0.89 7.06
CA GLY A 368 -17.66 2.02 6.31
C GLY A 368 -17.32 1.73 4.84
N ASN A 369 -17.34 0.46 4.42
CA ASN A 369 -16.93 0.00 3.09
C ASN A 369 -18.11 -0.57 2.28
N ILE A 370 -19.34 -0.08 2.53
CA ILE A 370 -20.55 -0.53 1.83
C ILE A 370 -20.75 0.24 0.52
N SER A 371 -21.29 -0.44 -0.49
CA SER A 371 -21.49 0.14 -1.82
C SER A 371 -22.94 0.57 -2.12
N PRO A 372 -23.14 1.53 -3.06
CA PRO A 372 -24.47 1.89 -3.55
C PRO A 372 -25.22 0.72 -4.22
N PRO A 373 -26.55 0.87 -4.45
CA PRO A 373 -27.32 -0.10 -5.23
C PRO A 373 -26.76 -0.36 -6.63
N ILE A 374 -26.74 -1.64 -7.02
CA ILE A 374 -26.36 -2.08 -8.36
C ILE A 374 -27.53 -1.86 -9.31
N LYS A 375 -27.26 -1.35 -10.52
CA LYS A 375 -28.24 -1.09 -11.57
C LYS A 375 -27.92 -1.98 -12.78
N MET A 376 -28.93 -2.29 -13.60
CA MET A 376 -28.74 -3.08 -14.83
C MET A 376 -27.66 -2.52 -15.75
N ILE A 377 -27.59 -1.19 -15.90
CA ILE A 377 -26.56 -0.51 -16.69
C ILE A 377 -25.13 -0.81 -16.21
N HIS A 378 -24.92 -1.09 -14.92
CA HIS A 378 -23.61 -1.48 -14.40
C HIS A 378 -23.22 -2.88 -14.89
N LEU A 379 -24.18 -3.82 -14.89
CA LEU A 379 -24.00 -5.19 -15.37
C LEU A 379 -23.76 -5.23 -16.89
N GLU A 380 -24.50 -4.41 -17.64
CA GLU A 380 -24.33 -4.27 -19.10
C GLU A 380 -22.96 -3.71 -19.47
N LYS A 381 -22.46 -2.73 -18.70
CA LYS A 381 -21.13 -2.15 -18.88
C LYS A 381 -20.00 -3.02 -18.30
N LYS A 382 -20.32 -4.14 -17.64
CA LYS A 382 -19.38 -4.99 -16.90
C LYS A 382 -18.51 -4.20 -15.91
N HIS A 383 -19.12 -3.21 -15.26
CA HIS A 383 -18.42 -2.33 -14.33
C HIS A 383 -19.38 -1.87 -13.23
N LEU A 384 -19.14 -2.34 -12.01
CA LEU A 384 -19.92 -1.95 -10.83
C LEU A 384 -19.53 -0.53 -10.40
N LYS A 385 -20.49 0.26 -9.92
CA LYS A 385 -20.21 1.59 -9.36
C LYS A 385 -19.73 1.45 -7.91
N MET A 386 -18.50 1.00 -7.75
CA MET A 386 -17.84 0.71 -6.47
C MET A 386 -16.35 1.07 -6.57
N SER A 387 -15.76 1.56 -5.50
CA SER A 387 -14.31 1.65 -5.31
C SER A 387 -13.71 0.26 -5.08
N ALA A 388 -12.40 0.11 -5.29
CA ALA A 388 -11.70 -1.16 -5.07
C ALA A 388 -11.95 -1.75 -3.65
N ARG A 389 -11.97 -0.91 -2.61
CA ARG A 389 -12.23 -1.38 -1.24
C ARG A 389 -13.67 -1.85 -1.03
N GLU A 390 -14.64 -1.19 -1.65
CA GLU A 390 -16.05 -1.61 -1.65
C GLU A 390 -16.23 -2.92 -2.44
N VAL A 391 -15.53 -3.12 -3.56
CA VAL A 391 -15.55 -4.38 -4.31
C VAL A 391 -14.96 -5.51 -3.47
N MET A 392 -13.81 -5.29 -2.82
CA MET A 392 -13.20 -6.25 -1.91
C MET A 392 -14.17 -6.68 -0.79
N THR A 393 -14.87 -5.73 -0.17
CA THR A 393 -15.90 -6.04 0.84
C THR A 393 -17.11 -6.76 0.23
N PHE A 394 -17.54 -6.36 -0.96
CA PHE A 394 -18.69 -6.99 -1.62
C PHE A 394 -18.38 -8.45 -2.02
N VAL A 395 -17.25 -8.72 -2.66
CA VAL A 395 -16.80 -10.08 -3.02
C VAL A 395 -16.74 -10.96 -1.77
N HIS A 396 -16.13 -10.47 -0.69
CA HIS A 396 -15.99 -11.21 0.56
C HIS A 396 -17.35 -11.64 1.15
N PHE A 397 -18.36 -10.77 1.13
CA PHE A 397 -19.68 -11.06 1.71
C PHE A 397 -20.72 -11.58 0.71
N PHE A 398 -20.45 -11.57 -0.59
CA PHE A 398 -21.42 -12.01 -1.60
C PHE A 398 -21.93 -13.45 -1.39
N PRO A 399 -21.10 -14.45 -1.03
CA PRO A 399 -21.60 -15.78 -0.69
C PRO A 399 -22.64 -15.75 0.44
N LEU A 400 -22.39 -14.96 1.47
CA LEU A 400 -23.28 -14.85 2.63
C LEU A 400 -24.56 -14.07 2.33
N MET A 401 -24.56 -13.25 1.27
CA MET A 401 -25.72 -12.49 0.85
C MET A 401 -26.69 -13.28 -0.02
N VAL A 402 -26.18 -14.15 -0.92
CA VAL A 402 -27.03 -14.82 -1.92
C VAL A 402 -26.82 -16.32 -2.05
N GLY A 403 -25.84 -16.91 -1.36
CA GLY A 403 -25.53 -18.34 -1.49
C GLY A 403 -26.72 -19.25 -1.20
N ASP A 404 -27.60 -18.90 -0.26
CA ASP A 404 -28.82 -19.65 0.04
C ASP A 404 -29.85 -19.67 -1.11
N LEU A 405 -29.71 -18.78 -2.10
CA LEU A 405 -30.56 -18.73 -3.30
C LEU A 405 -29.98 -19.55 -4.46
N ILE A 406 -28.79 -20.11 -4.30
CA ILE A 406 -28.03 -20.76 -5.37
C ILE A 406 -27.94 -22.25 -5.05
N PRO A 407 -28.26 -23.15 -6.01
CA PRO A 407 -28.11 -24.58 -5.82
C PRO A 407 -26.68 -24.99 -5.50
N GLU A 408 -26.54 -26.03 -4.68
CA GLU A 408 -25.26 -26.71 -4.46
C GLU A 408 -24.72 -27.26 -5.79
N ASN A 409 -23.40 -27.19 -5.98
CA ASN A 409 -22.67 -27.63 -7.18
C ASN A 409 -23.01 -26.85 -8.48
N ASP A 410 -23.57 -25.65 -8.41
CA ASP A 410 -23.74 -24.78 -9.58
C ASP A 410 -22.36 -24.38 -10.16
N GLU A 411 -22.18 -24.56 -11.48
CA GLU A 411 -20.89 -24.30 -12.14
C GLU A 411 -20.50 -22.81 -12.15
N VAL A 412 -21.48 -21.90 -12.29
CA VAL A 412 -21.24 -20.45 -12.24
C VAL A 412 -20.91 -20.02 -10.81
N TRP A 413 -21.46 -20.70 -9.81
CA TRP A 413 -21.07 -20.51 -8.42
C TRP A 413 -19.65 -21.01 -8.17
N ASN A 414 -19.29 -22.19 -8.67
CA ASN A 414 -17.92 -22.71 -8.55
C ASN A 414 -16.88 -21.77 -9.15
N LEU A 415 -17.16 -21.11 -10.29
CA LEU A 415 -16.31 -20.05 -10.83
C LEU A 415 -16.08 -18.93 -9.80
N PHE A 416 -17.15 -18.48 -9.13
CA PHE A 416 -17.05 -17.44 -8.11
C PHE A 416 -16.25 -17.88 -6.88
N LEU A 417 -16.42 -19.12 -6.43
CA LEU A 417 -15.65 -19.67 -5.30
C LEU A 417 -14.17 -19.79 -5.65
N LEU A 418 -13.82 -20.14 -6.90
CA LEU A 418 -12.43 -20.12 -7.38
C LEU A 418 -11.84 -18.72 -7.36
N LEU A 419 -12.58 -17.70 -7.79
CA LEU A 419 -12.13 -16.29 -7.72
C LEU A 419 -11.83 -15.90 -6.27
N ILE A 420 -12.70 -16.30 -5.34
CA ILE A 420 -12.51 -16.13 -3.90
C ILE A 420 -11.20 -16.77 -3.42
N GLN A 421 -10.95 -18.02 -3.78
CA GLN A 421 -9.76 -18.75 -3.35
C GLN A 421 -8.48 -18.10 -3.89
N ILE A 422 -8.50 -17.63 -5.14
CA ILE A 422 -7.41 -16.86 -5.75
C ILE A 422 -7.15 -15.58 -4.95
N ILE A 423 -8.19 -14.82 -4.62
CA ILE A 423 -8.07 -13.58 -3.84
C ILE A 423 -7.50 -13.87 -2.45
N ASP A 424 -8.03 -14.87 -1.75
CA ASP A 424 -7.62 -15.19 -0.38
C ASP A 424 -6.14 -15.64 -0.35
N ILE A 425 -5.67 -16.42 -1.35
CA ILE A 425 -4.25 -16.74 -1.51
C ILE A 425 -3.42 -15.49 -1.81
N LEU A 426 -3.84 -14.65 -2.76
CA LEU A 426 -3.10 -13.44 -3.15
C LEU A 426 -2.98 -12.40 -2.03
N LEU A 427 -3.90 -12.42 -1.07
CA LEU A 427 -3.83 -11.58 0.13
C LEU A 427 -2.91 -12.17 1.23
N SER A 428 -2.36 -13.37 1.04
CA SER A 428 -1.52 -14.01 2.07
C SER A 428 -0.27 -13.17 2.40
N TYR A 429 0.15 -13.21 3.67
CA TYR A 429 1.40 -12.57 4.10
C TYR A 429 2.63 -13.39 3.74
N THR A 430 2.45 -14.68 3.48
CA THR A 430 3.54 -15.64 3.23
C THR A 430 3.13 -16.59 2.10
N PHE A 431 4.12 -17.03 1.31
CA PHE A 431 3.91 -17.94 0.19
C PHE A 431 4.93 -19.07 0.21
N THR A 432 4.47 -20.32 0.15
CA THR A 432 5.31 -21.48 -0.13
C THR A 432 5.30 -21.79 -1.62
N ASP A 433 6.27 -22.57 -2.11
CA ASP A 433 6.27 -23.05 -3.50
C ASP A 433 4.99 -23.84 -3.84
N SER A 434 4.45 -24.59 -2.87
CA SER A 434 3.18 -25.31 -3.03
C SER A 434 2.00 -24.35 -3.17
N ALA A 435 1.95 -23.26 -2.41
CA ALA A 435 0.91 -22.23 -2.53
C ALA A 435 0.99 -21.51 -3.88
N ILE A 436 2.20 -21.19 -4.36
CA ILE A 436 2.43 -20.57 -5.68
C ILE A 436 1.97 -21.52 -6.81
N SER A 437 2.31 -22.80 -6.72
CA SER A 437 1.88 -23.82 -7.68
C SER A 437 0.35 -24.00 -7.69
N HIS A 438 -0.26 -24.02 -6.51
CA HIS A 438 -1.72 -24.10 -6.37
C HIS A 438 -2.41 -22.86 -6.95
N LEU A 439 -1.89 -21.66 -6.68
CA LEU A 439 -2.37 -20.42 -7.28
C LEU A 439 -2.35 -20.48 -8.81
N LYS A 440 -1.26 -20.99 -9.40
CA LYS A 440 -1.16 -21.17 -10.87
C LYS A 440 -2.30 -22.06 -11.39
N GLN A 441 -2.58 -23.18 -10.73
CA GLN A 441 -3.66 -24.09 -11.11
C GLN A 441 -5.04 -23.44 -11.00
N LEU A 442 -5.30 -22.72 -9.90
CA LEU A 442 -6.56 -22.02 -9.69
C LEU A 442 -6.80 -20.96 -10.77
N ILE A 443 -5.78 -20.16 -11.12
CA ILE A 443 -5.89 -19.13 -12.15
C ILE A 443 -6.19 -19.75 -13.52
N SER A 444 -5.49 -20.83 -13.90
CA SER A 444 -5.72 -21.55 -15.15
C SER A 444 -7.15 -22.10 -15.22
N HIS A 445 -7.61 -22.73 -14.13
CA HIS A 445 -8.95 -23.29 -14.04
C HIS A 445 -10.05 -22.21 -14.08
N HIS A 446 -9.88 -21.13 -13.31
CA HIS A 446 -10.78 -19.98 -13.30
C HIS A 446 -10.93 -19.37 -14.70
N ASN A 447 -9.82 -19.08 -15.37
CA ASN A 447 -9.85 -18.49 -16.71
C ASN A 447 -10.54 -19.41 -17.73
N SER A 448 -10.30 -20.73 -17.65
CA SER A 448 -10.96 -21.72 -18.51
C SER A 448 -12.48 -21.75 -18.29
N MET A 449 -12.92 -21.72 -17.03
CA MET A 449 -14.34 -21.67 -16.67
C MET A 449 -15.00 -20.37 -17.13
N TYR A 450 -14.35 -19.22 -16.94
CA TYR A 450 -14.87 -17.93 -17.39
C TYR A 450 -15.17 -17.93 -18.90
N ILE A 451 -14.23 -18.43 -19.72
CA ILE A 451 -14.40 -18.52 -21.18
C ILE A 451 -15.58 -19.44 -21.51
N THR A 452 -15.60 -20.62 -20.90
CA THR A 452 -16.56 -21.68 -21.22
C THR A 452 -17.99 -21.32 -20.80
N LEU A 453 -18.17 -20.83 -19.57
CA LEU A 453 -19.48 -20.54 -18.98
C LEU A 453 -20.16 -19.31 -19.58
N PHE A 454 -19.38 -18.28 -19.92
CA PHE A 454 -19.93 -17.02 -20.44
C PHE A 454 -19.77 -16.84 -21.95
N ASN A 455 -19.09 -17.77 -22.63
CA ASN A 455 -18.72 -17.63 -24.04
C ASN A 455 -18.13 -16.25 -24.35
N ASP A 456 -17.27 -15.77 -23.44
CA ASP A 456 -16.62 -14.46 -23.48
C ASP A 456 -15.11 -14.63 -23.49
N THR A 457 -14.41 -13.60 -23.92
CA THR A 457 -12.94 -13.59 -23.98
C THR A 457 -12.33 -13.05 -22.70
N LEU A 458 -11.14 -13.57 -22.35
CA LEU A 458 -10.34 -13.00 -21.28
C LEU A 458 -9.97 -11.55 -21.58
N LYS A 459 -10.05 -10.71 -20.55
CA LYS A 459 -9.65 -9.30 -20.61
C LYS A 459 -8.17 -9.14 -20.21
N PRO A 460 -7.49 -8.03 -20.55
CA PRO A 460 -6.10 -7.81 -20.17
C PRO A 460 -5.77 -8.11 -18.70
N LYS A 461 -6.68 -7.79 -17.77
CA LYS A 461 -6.52 -8.06 -16.33
C LYS A 461 -6.52 -9.56 -15.97
N HIS A 462 -7.27 -10.39 -16.71
CA HIS A 462 -7.18 -11.85 -16.58
C HIS A 462 -5.85 -12.39 -17.10
N HIS A 463 -5.33 -11.80 -18.19
CA HIS A 463 -4.01 -12.15 -18.68
C HIS A 463 -2.93 -11.79 -17.65
N PHE A 464 -3.02 -10.64 -17.00
CA PHE A 464 -2.06 -10.27 -15.95
C PHE A 464 -2.07 -11.24 -14.75
N MET A 465 -3.21 -11.89 -14.43
CA MET A 465 -3.28 -12.91 -13.39
C MET A 465 -2.27 -14.05 -13.60
N ILE A 466 -2.04 -14.48 -14.85
CA ILE A 466 -1.17 -15.64 -15.12
C ILE A 466 0.29 -15.39 -14.71
N HIS A 467 0.69 -14.12 -14.58
CA HIS A 467 2.04 -13.70 -14.18
C HIS A 467 2.24 -13.63 -12.66
N TYR A 468 1.17 -13.66 -11.85
CA TYR A 468 1.28 -13.57 -10.39
C TYR A 468 2.20 -14.63 -9.78
N PRO A 469 2.13 -15.93 -10.16
CA PRO A 469 3.03 -16.94 -9.62
C PRO A 469 4.51 -16.55 -9.77
N THR A 470 4.93 -16.18 -10.98
CA THR A 470 6.30 -15.76 -11.29
C THR A 470 6.69 -14.48 -10.56
N ILE A 471 5.77 -13.52 -10.45
CA ILE A 471 6.00 -12.27 -9.72
C ILE A 471 6.20 -12.52 -8.22
N ILE A 472 5.40 -13.41 -7.61
CA ILE A 472 5.53 -13.74 -6.18
C ILE A 472 6.86 -14.43 -5.90
N THR A 473 7.30 -15.34 -6.76
CA THR A 473 8.64 -15.97 -6.64
C THR A 473 9.77 -14.91 -6.67
N ASN A 474 9.63 -13.88 -7.51
CA ASN A 474 10.66 -12.86 -7.68
C ASN A 474 10.63 -11.75 -6.62
N SER A 475 9.44 -11.25 -6.27
CA SER A 475 9.25 -10.06 -5.44
C SER A 475 8.56 -10.33 -4.10
N GLY A 476 8.16 -11.56 -3.82
CA GLY A 476 7.44 -11.91 -2.60
C GLY A 476 5.97 -11.47 -2.60
N PRO A 477 5.32 -11.45 -1.41
CA PRO A 477 3.89 -11.21 -1.26
C PRO A 477 3.39 -9.88 -1.87
N PRO A 478 2.32 -9.87 -2.70
CA PRO A 478 1.91 -8.66 -3.41
C PRO A 478 1.35 -7.54 -2.54
N ARG A 479 0.92 -7.84 -1.32
CA ARG A 479 0.43 -6.84 -0.37
C ARG A 479 1.50 -5.84 0.08
N HIS A 480 2.77 -6.19 -0.03
CA HIS A 480 3.85 -5.27 0.29
C HIS A 480 4.01 -4.16 -0.77
N TYR A 481 3.39 -4.31 -1.95
CA TYR A 481 3.56 -3.40 -3.07
C TYR A 481 2.27 -3.05 -3.84
N TRP A 482 1.09 -3.33 -3.29
CA TRP A 482 -0.20 -2.85 -3.83
C TRP A 482 -0.40 -1.33 -3.69
N CYS A 483 -1.23 -0.73 -4.54
CA CYS A 483 -1.24 0.73 -4.68
C CYS A 483 -2.23 1.49 -3.77
N PHE A 484 -3.07 0.81 -2.97
CA PHE A 484 -4.10 1.44 -2.10
C PHE A 484 -3.58 2.64 -1.29
N ARG A 485 -2.37 2.52 -0.73
CA ARG A 485 -1.80 3.54 0.16
C ARG A 485 -1.19 4.70 -0.61
N TYR A 486 -0.62 4.43 -1.78
CA TYR A 486 -0.10 5.46 -2.67
C TYR A 486 -1.23 6.33 -3.24
N GLU A 487 -2.34 5.74 -3.65
CA GLU A 487 -3.51 6.52 -4.07
C GLU A 487 -4.09 7.37 -2.93
N GLY A 488 -4.16 6.78 -1.72
CA GLY A 488 -4.52 7.50 -0.52
C GLY A 488 -3.62 8.71 -0.25
N LYS A 489 -2.33 8.63 -0.59
CA LYS A 489 -1.35 9.71 -0.41
C LYS A 489 -1.67 10.93 -1.26
N HIS A 490 -2.24 10.76 -2.46
CA HIS A 490 -2.64 11.87 -3.33
C HIS A 490 -3.66 12.82 -2.68
N LYS A 491 -4.50 12.30 -1.76
CA LYS A 491 -5.48 13.12 -1.04
C LYS A 491 -4.84 14.31 -0.34
N GLU A 492 -3.63 14.13 0.19
CA GLU A 492 -2.87 15.20 0.87
C GLU A 492 -2.46 16.30 -0.11
N LEU A 493 -1.87 15.95 -1.26
CA LEU A 493 -1.47 16.92 -2.28
C LEU A 493 -2.67 17.64 -2.89
N LYS A 494 -3.77 16.91 -3.18
CA LYS A 494 -5.03 17.49 -3.67
C LYS A 494 -5.60 18.51 -2.69
N MET A 495 -5.56 18.20 -1.39
CA MET A 495 -6.02 19.13 -0.34
C MET A 495 -5.21 20.43 -0.35
N TYR A 496 -3.87 20.36 -0.41
CA TYR A 496 -3.01 21.54 -0.47
C TYR A 496 -3.16 22.33 -1.78
N ALA A 497 -3.35 21.63 -2.90
CA ALA A 497 -3.56 22.29 -4.19
C ALA A 497 -4.88 23.07 -4.23
N ARG A 498 -5.95 22.52 -3.63
CA ARG A 498 -7.26 23.19 -3.50
C ARG A 498 -7.22 24.43 -2.61
N SER A 499 -6.41 24.41 -1.54
CA SER A 499 -6.27 25.57 -0.64
C SER A 499 -5.32 26.64 -1.18
N THR A 500 -4.55 26.34 -2.23
CA THR A 500 -3.69 27.32 -2.90
C THR A 500 -4.46 27.98 -4.03
N THR A 501 -4.44 29.31 -4.12
CA THR A 501 -5.10 30.06 -5.22
C THR A 501 -4.19 30.29 -6.42
N SER A 502 -2.87 30.32 -6.23
CA SER A 502 -1.89 30.46 -7.32
C SER A 502 -1.57 29.13 -8.01
N ARG A 503 -1.42 29.16 -9.33
CA ARG A 503 -1.00 28.02 -10.17
C ARG A 503 0.35 28.24 -10.87
N LYS A 504 1.05 29.35 -10.58
CA LYS A 504 2.28 29.74 -11.30
C LYS A 504 3.38 28.67 -11.19
N ASN A 505 3.63 28.15 -9.99
CA ASN A 505 4.58 27.06 -9.74
C ASN A 505 4.02 26.10 -8.68
N ILE A 506 2.92 25.42 -9.05
CA ILE A 506 2.20 24.55 -8.12
C ILE A 506 3.05 23.37 -7.65
N THR A 507 3.91 22.81 -8.51
CA THR A 507 4.82 21.71 -8.16
C THR A 507 5.79 22.13 -7.05
N LEU A 508 6.38 23.33 -7.13
CA LEU A 508 7.24 23.84 -6.05
C LEU A 508 6.46 24.08 -4.75
N THR A 509 5.27 24.69 -4.84
CA THR A 509 4.45 24.94 -3.65
C THR A 509 4.11 23.64 -2.92
N LEU A 510 3.70 22.61 -3.65
CA LEU A 510 3.42 21.29 -3.10
C LEU A 510 4.67 20.62 -2.53
N ALA A 511 5.81 20.68 -3.23
CA ALA A 511 7.07 20.15 -2.74
C ALA A 511 7.52 20.79 -1.42
N LYS A 512 7.42 22.14 -1.30
CA LYS A 512 7.69 22.85 -0.04
C LYS A 512 6.81 22.37 1.10
N LYS A 513 5.51 22.17 0.85
CA LYS A 513 4.58 21.65 1.88
C LYS A 513 4.92 20.23 2.31
N MET A 514 5.30 19.37 1.37
CA MET A 514 5.73 18.00 1.69
C MET A 514 7.04 17.98 2.46
N GLN A 515 7.98 18.88 2.16
CA GLN A 515 9.22 18.99 2.91
C GLN A 515 9.00 19.49 4.35
N LEU A 516 8.09 20.45 4.56
CA LEU A 516 7.69 20.86 5.91
C LEU A 516 7.02 19.72 6.69
N LYS A 517 6.23 18.88 6.00
CA LYS A 517 5.64 17.70 6.61
C LYS A 517 6.68 16.65 6.98
N PHE A 518 7.69 16.45 6.14
CA PHE A 518 8.85 15.60 6.45
C PHE A 518 9.62 16.12 7.67
N ALA A 519 9.92 17.42 7.72
CA ALA A 519 10.54 18.06 8.88
C ALA A 519 9.73 17.84 10.16
N HIS A 520 8.40 18.00 10.08
CA HIS A 520 7.51 17.72 11.21
C HIS A 520 7.57 16.25 11.66
N SER A 521 7.63 15.28 10.74
CA SER A 521 7.77 13.86 11.12
C SER A 521 9.09 13.52 11.81
N LEU A 522 10.16 14.29 11.56
CA LEU A 522 11.43 14.14 12.28
C LEU A 522 11.38 14.73 13.70
N MET A 523 10.47 15.68 13.94
CA MET A 523 10.34 16.36 15.25
C MET A 523 9.35 15.67 16.18
N VAL A 524 8.37 14.97 15.64
CA VAL A 524 7.32 14.30 16.42
C VAL A 524 7.77 12.90 16.80
N LEU A 525 7.52 12.51 18.04
CA LEU A 525 7.75 11.14 18.49
C LEU A 525 7.00 10.15 17.60
N PRO A 526 7.55 8.96 17.32
CA PRO A 526 6.85 7.93 16.57
C PRO A 526 5.44 7.73 17.13
N ASP A 527 4.47 7.52 16.23
CA ASP A 527 3.12 7.13 16.64
C ASP A 527 3.22 5.99 17.65
N LYS A 528 2.50 6.11 18.76
CA LYS A 528 2.47 5.03 19.75
C LYS A 528 1.92 3.77 19.07
N LYS A 529 2.70 2.68 19.14
CA LYS A 529 2.30 1.33 18.72
C LYS A 529 0.96 0.94 19.34
N ILE A 530 0.77 1.33 20.59
CA ILE A 530 -0.41 1.06 21.41
C ILE A 530 -1.05 2.39 21.82
N ILE A 531 -2.32 2.55 21.48
CA ILE A 531 -3.15 3.69 21.86
C ILE A 531 -4.26 3.17 22.78
N VAL A 532 -4.27 3.68 24.02
CA VAL A 532 -5.28 3.39 25.03
C VAL A 532 -6.08 4.64 25.36
N ASN A 533 -7.30 4.46 25.83
CA ASN A 533 -8.15 5.53 26.34
C ASN A 533 -8.68 5.14 27.72
N ASP A 534 -8.53 6.03 28.70
CA ASP A 534 -8.91 5.76 30.09
C ASP A 534 -10.38 5.39 30.25
N LYS A 535 -11.26 5.84 29.35
CA LYS A 535 -12.69 5.45 29.35
C LYS A 535 -12.92 3.94 29.16
N HIS A 536 -11.94 3.23 28.59
CA HIS A 536 -12.00 1.80 28.34
C HIS A 536 -11.26 0.97 29.39
N LYS A 537 -10.52 1.62 30.31
CA LYS A 537 -9.77 0.96 31.37
C LYS A 537 -10.74 0.35 32.38
N ILE A 538 -10.50 -0.91 32.74
CA ILE A 538 -11.37 -1.68 33.64
C ILE A 538 -10.56 -2.41 34.70
N GLN A 539 -11.23 -2.75 35.81
CA GLN A 539 -10.74 -3.77 36.74
C GLN A 539 -11.14 -5.15 36.20
N SER A 540 -10.18 -6.05 36.08
CA SER A 540 -10.41 -7.36 35.46
C SER A 540 -11.21 -8.29 36.37
N ASN A 541 -12.22 -8.94 35.80
CA ASN A 541 -12.93 -10.05 36.46
C ASN A 541 -12.12 -11.35 36.44
N TYR A 542 -10.96 -11.37 35.78
CA TYR A 542 -10.13 -12.56 35.54
C TYR A 542 -8.74 -12.45 36.16
N THR A 543 -8.60 -11.63 37.20
CA THR A 543 -7.32 -11.30 37.85
C THR A 543 -6.52 -12.56 38.21
N GLU A 544 -7.16 -13.57 38.82
CA GLU A 544 -6.48 -14.82 39.21
C GLU A 544 -5.96 -15.59 37.99
N ASN A 545 -6.76 -15.72 36.93
CA ASN A 545 -6.37 -16.39 35.69
C ASN A 545 -5.20 -15.67 34.99
N ILE A 546 -5.23 -14.33 34.96
CA ILE A 546 -4.15 -13.52 34.36
C ILE A 546 -2.87 -13.73 35.16
N ASN A 547 -2.94 -13.61 36.49
CA ASN A 547 -1.78 -13.75 37.36
C ASN A 547 -1.14 -15.13 37.23
N ASN A 548 -1.97 -16.19 37.23
CA ASN A 548 -1.49 -17.57 37.17
C ASN A 548 -0.89 -17.93 35.79
N LYS A 549 -1.54 -17.53 34.69
CA LYS A 549 -1.07 -17.89 33.33
C LYS A 549 0.12 -17.06 32.86
N LEU A 550 0.14 -15.76 33.18
CA LEU A 550 1.21 -14.85 32.72
C LEU A 550 2.33 -14.69 33.75
N ASN A 551 2.18 -15.26 34.95
CA ASN A 551 3.09 -15.09 36.08
C ASN A 551 3.31 -13.59 36.42
N LEU A 552 2.21 -12.86 36.59
CA LEU A 552 2.18 -11.42 36.85
C LEU A 552 1.41 -11.08 38.14
N THR A 553 1.66 -9.88 38.64
CA THR A 553 0.91 -9.24 39.73
C THR A 553 0.06 -8.08 39.19
N VAL A 554 -0.97 -7.68 39.92
CA VAL A 554 -1.96 -6.66 39.49
C VAL A 554 -1.33 -5.30 39.17
N LEU A 555 -0.15 -4.98 39.73
CA LEU A 555 0.58 -3.74 39.43
C LEU A 555 1.30 -3.78 38.08
N GLN A 556 1.50 -4.98 37.51
CA GLN A 556 2.30 -5.19 36.30
C GLN A 556 1.48 -5.16 35.01
N TYR A 557 0.15 -4.98 35.07
CA TYR A 557 -0.69 -4.88 33.89
C TYR A 557 -1.87 -3.92 34.10
N ALA A 558 -2.51 -3.56 32.99
CA ALA A 558 -3.79 -2.86 32.96
C ALA A 558 -4.74 -3.56 31.98
N CYS A 559 -6.04 -3.59 32.31
CA CYS A 559 -7.06 -4.22 31.49
C CYS A 559 -7.96 -3.18 30.82
N TYR A 560 -8.36 -3.48 29.59
CA TYR A 560 -9.16 -2.61 28.76
C TYR A 560 -10.29 -3.37 28.06
N THR A 561 -11.40 -2.69 27.84
CA THR A 561 -12.49 -3.16 26.96
C THR A 561 -12.22 -2.87 25.49
N GLU A 562 -11.34 -1.92 25.20
CA GLU A 562 -10.95 -1.53 23.85
C GLU A 562 -9.53 -0.93 23.89
N LEU A 563 -8.70 -1.32 22.93
CA LEU A 563 -7.44 -0.65 22.65
C LEU A 563 -7.13 -0.69 21.16
N MET A 564 -6.26 0.20 20.72
CA MET A 564 -5.74 0.18 19.35
C MET A 564 -4.27 -0.23 19.36
N LEU A 565 -3.94 -1.26 18.60
CA LEU A 565 -2.58 -1.78 18.40
C LEU A 565 -2.26 -1.73 16.91
N ASN A 566 -1.17 -1.07 16.52
CA ASN A 566 -0.76 -0.93 15.11
C ASN A 566 -1.87 -0.39 14.18
N GLY A 567 -2.76 0.46 14.71
CA GLY A 567 -3.92 0.99 13.97
C GLY A 567 -5.13 0.05 13.91
N ILE A 568 -5.04 -1.17 14.45
CA ILE A 568 -6.13 -2.15 14.54
C ILE A 568 -6.81 -2.00 15.90
N VAL A 569 -8.14 -1.89 15.89
CA VAL A 569 -8.94 -1.79 17.12
C VAL A 569 -9.32 -3.18 17.60
N TYR A 570 -8.84 -3.54 18.78
CA TYR A 570 -9.25 -4.72 19.53
C TYR A 570 -10.30 -4.28 20.54
N LYS A 571 -11.45 -4.96 20.57
CA LYS A 571 -12.60 -4.58 21.38
C LYS A 571 -13.31 -5.79 21.94
N LYS A 572 -13.82 -5.66 23.17
CA LYS A 572 -14.74 -6.63 23.77
C LYS A 572 -15.88 -6.97 22.81
N ASP A 573 -16.26 -8.23 22.79
CA ASP A 573 -17.28 -8.84 21.93
C ASP A 573 -16.91 -8.96 20.44
N TYR A 574 -15.74 -8.47 20.01
CA TYR A 574 -15.21 -8.82 18.69
C TYR A 574 -14.64 -10.24 18.72
N PHE A 575 -14.47 -10.80 17.53
CA PHE A 575 -13.98 -12.16 17.36
C PHE A 575 -12.58 -12.15 16.75
N LEU A 576 -11.76 -13.11 17.13
CA LEU A 576 -10.44 -13.38 16.60
C LEU A 576 -10.36 -14.84 16.18
N THR A 577 -9.53 -15.14 15.20
CA THR A 577 -9.28 -16.50 14.74
C THR A 577 -7.86 -16.91 15.04
N LYS A 578 -7.63 -18.19 15.27
CA LYS A 578 -6.28 -18.75 15.45
C LYS A 578 -6.26 -20.15 14.87
N ASN A 579 -5.17 -20.49 14.18
CA ASN A 579 -4.93 -21.83 13.69
C ASN A 579 -4.20 -22.66 14.76
N CYS A 580 -4.90 -23.63 15.34
CA CYS A 580 -4.39 -24.58 16.34
C CYS A 580 -4.65 -26.01 15.83
N ASP A 581 -3.98 -26.42 14.74
CA ASP A 581 -4.24 -27.61 13.90
C ASP A 581 -5.59 -27.58 13.15
N LYS A 582 -6.57 -26.90 13.72
CA LYS A 582 -7.84 -26.48 13.12
C LYS A 582 -8.05 -25.01 13.41
N ILE A 583 -8.92 -24.38 12.63
CA ILE A 583 -9.35 -23.01 12.87
C ILE A 583 -10.22 -22.97 14.14
N CYS A 584 -9.82 -22.12 15.08
CA CYS A 584 -10.55 -21.84 16.32
C CYS A 584 -11.02 -20.38 16.33
N LEU A 585 -12.22 -20.15 16.89
CA LEU A 585 -12.83 -18.83 17.00
C LEU A 585 -12.82 -18.37 18.46
N PHE A 586 -12.37 -17.16 18.71
CA PHE A 586 -12.23 -16.59 20.05
C PHE A 586 -13.01 -15.28 20.16
N LYS A 587 -13.93 -15.18 21.13
CA LYS A 587 -14.63 -13.93 21.45
C LYS A 587 -13.88 -13.17 22.53
N ILE A 588 -13.48 -11.94 22.23
CA ILE A 588 -12.71 -11.08 23.14
C ILE A 588 -13.57 -10.73 24.37
N CYS A 589 -13.07 -11.03 25.56
CA CYS A 589 -13.66 -10.64 26.83
C CYS A 589 -13.02 -9.36 27.37
N GLU A 590 -11.68 -9.36 27.47
CA GLU A 590 -10.87 -8.26 27.98
C GLU A 590 -9.51 -8.25 27.28
N ILE A 591 -8.86 -7.09 27.25
CA ILE A 591 -7.53 -6.94 26.66
C ILE A 591 -6.55 -6.54 27.76
N VAL A 592 -5.44 -7.24 27.87
CA VAL A 592 -4.44 -7.11 28.93
C VAL A 592 -3.18 -6.48 28.35
N LEU A 593 -2.82 -5.31 28.85
CA LEU A 593 -1.59 -4.60 28.51
C LEU A 593 -0.58 -4.76 29.64
N ILE A 594 0.58 -5.34 29.36
CA ILE A 594 1.66 -5.45 30.36
C ILE A 594 2.41 -4.13 30.48
N ASN A 595 2.57 -3.64 31.71
CA ASN A 595 3.29 -2.41 32.04
C ASN A 595 4.83 -2.64 32.03
N LYS A 596 5.39 -3.02 30.86
CA LYS A 596 6.84 -3.24 30.64
C LYS A 596 7.34 -2.45 29.43
N PRO A 597 8.67 -2.19 29.32
CA PRO A 597 9.25 -1.43 28.20
C PRO A 597 8.87 -1.99 26.82
N ASP A 598 8.76 -3.31 26.67
CA ASP A 598 8.36 -3.95 25.39
C ASP A 598 6.84 -4.08 25.20
N SER A 599 6.02 -3.59 26.15
CA SER A 599 4.55 -3.50 26.12
C SER A 599 3.85 -4.60 25.31
N ASN A 600 3.82 -5.83 25.83
CA ASN A 600 3.09 -6.93 25.20
C ASN A 600 1.58 -6.80 25.45
N VAL A 601 0.79 -7.06 24.41
CA VAL A 601 -0.67 -7.08 24.46
C VAL A 601 -1.14 -8.53 24.42
N TYR A 602 -1.94 -8.90 25.42
CA TYR A 602 -2.60 -10.20 25.50
C TYR A 602 -4.10 -10.03 25.41
N VAL A 603 -4.78 -11.04 24.90
CA VAL A 603 -6.24 -11.06 24.79
C VAL A 603 -6.78 -12.16 25.70
N MET A 604 -7.67 -11.78 26.62
CA MET A 604 -8.52 -12.71 27.34
C MET A 604 -9.76 -12.98 26.48
N ALA A 605 -9.98 -14.23 26.09
CA ALA A 605 -11.07 -14.61 25.22
C ALA A 605 -11.70 -15.97 25.59
N ASN A 606 -12.94 -16.17 25.15
CA ASN A 606 -13.61 -17.45 25.20
C ASN A 606 -13.62 -18.09 23.82
N GLU A 607 -13.25 -19.37 23.73
CA GLU A 607 -13.34 -20.12 22.49
C GLU A 607 -14.81 -20.47 22.19
N ILE A 608 -15.28 -20.05 21.03
CA ILE A 608 -16.64 -20.28 20.55
C ILE A 608 -16.63 -21.46 19.60
N LYS A 609 -17.61 -22.35 19.76
CA LYS A 609 -17.76 -23.55 18.94
C LYS A 609 -18.01 -23.19 17.48
N LEU A 610 -17.11 -23.65 16.61
CA LEU A 610 -17.32 -23.76 15.18
C LEU A 610 -17.86 -25.15 14.86
N ASN A 611 -18.85 -25.23 13.97
CA ASN A 611 -19.52 -26.48 13.61
C ASN A 611 -18.79 -27.19 12.45
N HIS A 612 -18.90 -26.66 11.24
CA HIS A 612 -18.22 -27.18 10.05
C HIS A 612 -17.91 -26.02 9.08
N PHE A 613 -16.91 -26.23 8.23
CA PHE A 613 -16.69 -25.39 7.06
C PHE A 613 -17.75 -25.71 6.00
N ASN A 614 -18.40 -24.68 5.46
CA ASN A 614 -19.32 -24.82 4.37
C ASN A 614 -18.69 -24.20 3.11
N SER A 615 -18.33 -25.05 2.15
CA SER A 615 -17.71 -24.65 0.88
C SER A 615 -18.63 -23.82 0.00
N HIS A 616 -19.94 -24.03 0.06
CA HIS A 616 -20.92 -23.24 -0.70
C HIS A 616 -20.94 -21.75 -0.29
N PHE A 617 -20.61 -21.47 0.96
CA PHE A 617 -20.50 -20.10 1.49
C PHE A 617 -19.03 -19.63 1.64
N GLU A 618 -18.06 -20.51 1.44
CA GLU A 618 -16.64 -20.29 1.77
C GLU A 618 -16.51 -19.68 3.18
N SER A 619 -17.17 -20.30 4.17
CA SER A 619 -17.32 -19.78 5.53
C SER A 619 -17.54 -20.90 6.55
N PHE A 620 -17.17 -20.65 7.81
CA PHE A 620 -17.44 -21.55 8.92
C PHE A 620 -18.80 -21.26 9.56
N SER A 621 -19.59 -22.30 9.79
CA SER A 621 -20.79 -22.18 10.62
C SER A 621 -20.39 -22.03 12.09
N VAL A 622 -20.97 -21.04 12.75
CA VAL A 622 -20.82 -20.82 14.19
C VAL A 622 -22.05 -21.40 14.91
N ASP A 623 -21.86 -21.93 16.11
CA ASP A 623 -22.97 -22.35 16.96
C ASP A 623 -23.97 -21.21 17.20
N TYR A 624 -25.27 -21.52 17.12
CA TYR A 624 -26.32 -20.51 17.20
C TYR A 624 -26.30 -19.75 18.53
N ASN A 625 -26.02 -20.46 19.63
CA ASN A 625 -25.96 -19.92 20.98
C ASN A 625 -24.56 -19.41 21.36
N GLU A 626 -23.60 -19.42 20.42
CA GLU A 626 -22.19 -19.14 20.69
C GLU A 626 -21.66 -20.00 21.85
N GLU A 627 -21.95 -21.32 21.83
CA GLU A 627 -21.49 -22.27 22.84
C GLU A 627 -19.98 -22.10 23.10
N VAL A 628 -19.63 -21.88 24.37
CA VAL A 628 -18.24 -21.70 24.79
C VAL A 628 -17.61 -23.06 25.05
N VAL A 629 -16.62 -23.43 24.24
CA VAL A 629 -15.86 -24.68 24.36
C VAL A 629 -14.80 -24.56 25.44
N ASN A 630 -14.05 -23.46 25.43
CA ASN A 630 -13.00 -23.17 26.41
C ASN A 630 -13.17 -21.74 26.95
N ARG A 631 -13.11 -21.60 28.27
CA ARG A 631 -13.25 -20.30 28.95
C ARG A 631 -11.90 -19.72 29.33
N ASN A 632 -11.81 -18.40 29.31
CA ASN A 632 -10.70 -17.64 29.87
C ASN A 632 -9.34 -18.04 29.26
N CYS A 633 -9.30 -18.22 27.93
CA CYS A 633 -8.08 -18.40 27.18
C CYS A 633 -7.31 -17.07 27.15
N ILE A 634 -5.99 -17.15 27.35
CA ILE A 634 -5.11 -15.98 27.28
C ILE A 634 -4.04 -16.33 26.26
N SER A 635 -3.92 -15.50 25.23
CA SER A 635 -2.90 -15.60 24.20
C SER A 635 -2.34 -14.22 23.91
N ASN A 636 -1.08 -14.17 23.49
CA ASN A 636 -0.52 -12.95 22.92
C ASN A 636 -1.33 -12.59 21.66
N VAL A 637 -1.54 -11.30 21.43
CA VAL A 637 -2.25 -10.79 20.26
C VAL A 637 -1.65 -11.29 18.93
N ASP A 638 -0.33 -11.46 18.88
CA ASP A 638 0.42 -11.90 17.70
C ASP A 638 0.21 -13.39 17.39
N GLU A 639 -0.39 -14.16 18.31
CA GLU A 639 -0.77 -15.56 18.08
C GLU A 639 -2.09 -15.70 17.30
N PHE A 640 -2.85 -14.61 17.12
CA PHE A 640 -4.10 -14.65 16.37
C PHE A 640 -3.89 -14.37 14.88
N SER A 641 -4.65 -15.09 14.06
CA SER A 641 -4.74 -14.94 12.62
C SER A 641 -5.56 -13.70 12.26
N GLY A 642 -4.91 -12.69 11.69
CA GLY A 642 -5.55 -11.51 11.11
C GLY A 642 -6.14 -10.51 12.12
N PRO A 643 -6.80 -9.44 11.63
CA PRO A 643 -7.49 -8.47 12.48
C PRO A 643 -8.78 -9.07 13.09
N PRO A 644 -9.36 -8.41 14.10
CA PRO A 644 -10.69 -8.77 14.59
C PRO A 644 -11.74 -8.83 13.48
N ILE A 645 -12.68 -9.75 13.64
CA ILE A 645 -13.78 -10.04 12.71
C ILE A 645 -15.13 -10.07 13.44
N ASN A 646 -16.20 -10.11 12.64
CA ASN A 646 -17.58 -10.18 13.14
C ASN A 646 -18.28 -11.42 12.61
N ILE A 647 -19.16 -12.01 13.44
CA ILE A 647 -20.10 -13.03 13.00
C ILE A 647 -21.18 -12.38 12.14
N SER A 648 -21.38 -12.93 10.95
CA SER A 648 -22.45 -12.54 10.04
C SER A 648 -23.64 -13.47 10.20
N LYS A 649 -24.86 -12.94 10.10
CA LYS A 649 -26.09 -13.75 10.08
C LYS A 649 -26.62 -13.78 8.65
N ILE A 650 -26.75 -14.97 8.08
CA ILE A 650 -27.32 -15.14 6.74
C ILE A 650 -28.86 -15.22 6.79
N SER A 651 -29.51 -15.18 5.63
CA SER A 651 -30.98 -15.14 5.50
C SER A 651 -31.69 -16.32 6.18
N SER A 652 -31.06 -17.50 6.24
CA SER A 652 -31.58 -18.68 6.96
C SER A 652 -31.57 -18.52 8.48
N GLY A 653 -30.93 -17.48 8.99
CA GLY A 653 -30.71 -17.24 10.41
C GLY A 653 -29.44 -17.88 10.99
N GLN A 654 -28.73 -18.67 10.19
CA GLN A 654 -27.45 -19.28 10.56
C GLN A 654 -26.38 -18.20 10.78
N LYS A 655 -25.56 -18.40 11.81
CA LYS A 655 -24.39 -17.59 12.10
C LYS A 655 -23.19 -18.16 11.33
N MET A 656 -22.57 -17.33 10.53
CA MET A 656 -21.43 -17.68 9.68
C MET A 656 -20.28 -16.74 9.97
N ILE A 657 -19.07 -17.26 9.84
CA ILE A 657 -17.87 -16.46 9.88
C ILE A 657 -16.98 -16.78 8.70
N ARG A 658 -16.63 -15.73 7.97
CA ARG A 658 -15.65 -15.79 6.90
C ARG A 658 -14.33 -15.25 7.43
N LEU A 659 -13.27 -16.01 7.21
CA LEU A 659 -11.96 -15.66 7.71
C LEU A 659 -11.42 -14.44 6.98
N LYS A 660 -10.76 -13.57 7.74
CA LYS A 660 -10.02 -12.41 7.24
C LYS A 660 -8.56 -12.47 7.65
N GLU A 661 -8.03 -13.68 7.74
CA GLU A 661 -6.65 -13.95 8.14
C GLU A 661 -5.64 -13.05 7.41
N PHE A 662 -6.00 -12.64 6.18
CA PHE A 662 -5.16 -11.93 5.24
C PHE A 662 -5.67 -10.53 4.81
N TYR A 663 -6.77 -10.02 5.38
CA TYR A 663 -7.38 -8.74 4.96
C TYR A 663 -6.77 -7.52 5.67
#